data_AF-A0A7C5MQI3-F1
#
_entry.id   AF-A0A7C5MQI3-F1
#
_cell.length_a   1.000
_cell.length_b   1.000
_cell.length_c   1.000
_cell.angle_alpha   90.00
_cell.angle_beta   90.00
_cell.angle_gamma   90.00
#
_symmetry.space_group_name_H-M   'P 1'
#
loop_
_entity.id
_entity.type
_entity.pdbx_description
1 polymer ?
#
loop_
_entity_poly.entity_id
_entity_poly.type
_entity_poly.pdbx_seq_one_letter_code
_entity_poly.pdbx_strand_id
1 'polypeptide(L)'
;MKRILLAVVFAGGILSGITGMAQNAGDFRSFQSGNWNDVNTWERYDGANWINPAPSTPTETDGVITIQAGHSVDVNLDVSIDQTVIESTATLNVAGGFTLTINDGSGTDLQNNGTLSIAAGGGFPPGPSGTIQVNGQLAHAGSSFTGSSTTRLYFNANSTYDHQVTSSQNLPIATWDATSTCLISGNNGNAVPGNLNQTFGHFTWNTPGLTTSVDLNGALSNVNGNLSILSTGSPFVYLGLSSATDVTINIGGDLIYGSGTYAYITSSATVTVSVGGAFNCSSDQFFMNNTGTANLDVAGGFVVNSGGSFDFTFDPSGTSTVNVAGDVDFSGSIINSGGGTARFIVDGTSDQNLLSSLNNTENFDFEVRNSSSAFLFGSNSIQTGGDFLVVNLAILDLGTGYIGGSGNFTLESGATIRVGSTDAAGAIQNNNTGGNIRVTGTRTYTDGGNIIYNGSALQAIGDGFPTTSAVNLEIDNASGVDNTAGSTSIIGDLTLTNGSFNIGTSSSLDIQSNFIVTNGTIGGSSTSNLTFSGSGALGTLTMTSGSESLNNLTISRIGDLVLGSSLTIGGTLSLTGNLDFSGQNLTITGSSIAGTGGLKSNASSNLTIGGSGFSGSIPFSGTGNELNNLTLESTGGATYDWGS
;
A
#
# COMPACT_ATOMS: atom_id res chain seq x y z
N MET A 1 -45.03 4.80 32.17
CA MET A 1 -43.69 4.95 32.78
C MET A 1 -42.75 3.99 32.08
N LYS A 2 -41.94 4.52 31.15
CA LYS A 2 -40.92 3.79 30.40
C LYS A 2 -39.67 3.67 31.27
N ARG A 3 -39.08 2.48 31.38
CA ARG A 3 -37.74 2.29 31.93
C ARG A 3 -36.84 1.76 30.81
N ILE A 4 -35.82 2.55 30.52
CA ILE A 4 -34.81 2.34 29.48
C ILE A 4 -33.79 1.32 29.99
N LEU A 5 -33.51 0.30 29.19
CA LEU A 5 -32.40 -0.64 29.37
C LEU A 5 -31.20 -0.08 28.59
N LEU A 6 -30.15 0.33 29.29
CA LEU A 6 -28.87 0.73 28.71
C LEU A 6 -27.90 -0.44 28.90
N ALA A 7 -27.58 -1.13 27.80
CA ALA A 7 -26.52 -2.14 27.76
C ALA A 7 -25.17 -1.43 27.65
N VAL A 8 -24.33 -1.55 28.67
CA VAL A 8 -22.92 -1.15 28.63
C VAL A 8 -22.10 -2.42 28.44
N VAL A 9 -21.41 -2.48 27.31
CA VAL A 9 -20.37 -3.47 26.98
C VAL A 9 -19.22 -3.27 27.96
N PHE A 10 -18.97 -4.25 28.82
CA PHE A 10 -17.85 -4.24 29.77
C PHE A 10 -16.60 -4.75 29.04
N ALA A 11 -15.77 -3.83 28.56
CA ALA A 11 -14.39 -4.13 28.19
C ALA A 11 -13.64 -4.53 29.47
N GLY A 12 -13.15 -5.77 29.52
CA GLY A 12 -12.38 -6.31 30.63
C GLY A 12 -10.99 -5.69 30.70
N GLY A 13 -10.92 -4.45 31.14
CA GLY A 13 -9.70 -3.87 31.70
C GLY A 13 -9.52 -4.46 33.09
N ILE A 14 -8.47 -5.27 33.25
CA ILE A 14 -8.01 -5.80 34.52
C ILE A 14 -7.70 -4.58 35.40
N LEU A 15 -8.59 -4.32 36.35
CA LEU A 15 -8.36 -3.43 37.45
C LEU A 15 -7.28 -4.10 38.31
N SER A 16 -6.02 -3.71 38.12
CA SER A 16 -4.91 -4.13 38.97
C SER A 16 -5.28 -3.80 40.41
N GLY A 17 -5.67 -4.84 41.15
CA GLY A 17 -5.88 -4.76 42.57
C GLY A 17 -4.57 -4.33 43.20
N ILE A 18 -4.52 -3.10 43.72
CA ILE A 18 -3.61 -2.77 44.79
C ILE A 18 -4.15 -3.54 46.00
N THR A 19 -3.86 -4.83 46.08
CA THR A 19 -3.87 -5.53 47.37
C THR A 19 -2.74 -4.90 48.15
N GLY A 20 -3.06 -3.97 49.04
CA GLY A 20 -2.13 -3.55 50.07
C GLY A 20 -1.70 -4.81 50.80
N MET A 21 -0.46 -5.27 50.56
CA MET A 21 0.15 -6.36 51.29
C MET A 21 0.35 -5.86 52.71
N ALA A 22 -0.60 -6.16 53.59
CA ALA A 22 -0.35 -6.07 55.02
C ALA A 22 0.71 -7.14 55.32
N GLN A 23 1.90 -6.69 55.70
CA GLN A 23 3.00 -7.55 56.13
C GLN A 23 2.52 -8.52 57.22
N ASN A 24 2.73 -9.81 57.01
CA ASN A 24 2.38 -10.88 57.93
C ASN A 24 3.63 -11.41 58.61
N ALA A 25 3.49 -11.83 59.87
CA ALA A 25 4.59 -12.49 60.57
C ALA A 25 5.05 -13.70 59.74
N GLY A 26 6.33 -13.74 59.39
CA GLY A 26 6.89 -14.76 58.49
C GLY A 26 7.31 -14.24 57.12
N ASP A 27 6.86 -13.05 56.69
CA ASP A 27 7.29 -12.44 55.42
C ASP A 27 8.79 -12.13 55.43
N PHE A 28 9.41 -12.24 54.25
CA PHE A 28 10.82 -11.95 54.01
C PHE A 28 10.96 -10.80 53.01
N ARG A 29 12.01 -10.01 53.18
CA ARG A 29 12.49 -9.13 52.11
C ARG A 29 14.00 -8.98 52.11
N SER A 30 14.59 -8.70 50.96
CA SER A 30 16.04 -8.51 50.87
C SER A 30 16.45 -7.21 51.56
N PHE A 31 17.38 -7.27 52.52
CA PHE A 31 17.96 -6.11 53.21
C PHE A 31 19.10 -5.47 52.40
N GLN A 32 19.84 -6.29 51.65
CA GLN A 32 20.93 -5.89 50.74
C GLN A 32 21.07 -6.91 49.59
N SER A 33 21.83 -6.57 48.57
CA SER A 33 22.27 -7.55 47.57
C SER A 33 23.17 -8.62 48.19
N GLY A 34 23.07 -9.87 47.74
CA GLY A 34 23.91 -10.97 48.22
C GLY A 34 23.36 -12.35 47.85
N ASN A 35 23.92 -13.39 48.47
CA ASN A 35 23.51 -14.77 48.17
C ASN A 35 22.21 -15.13 48.87
N TRP A 36 21.38 -15.96 48.24
CA TRP A 36 20.14 -16.45 48.83
C TRP A 36 20.37 -17.14 50.19
N ASN A 37 21.45 -17.91 50.32
CA ASN A 37 21.81 -18.64 51.54
C ASN A 37 22.51 -17.81 52.63
N ASP A 38 22.63 -16.49 52.47
CA ASP A 38 23.16 -15.62 53.52
C ASP A 38 22.02 -14.96 54.29
N VAL A 39 21.92 -15.20 55.59
CA VAL A 39 20.93 -14.54 56.45
C VAL A 39 21.09 -13.02 56.50
N ASN A 40 22.28 -12.48 56.18
CA ASN A 40 22.52 -11.03 56.08
C ASN A 40 21.93 -10.41 54.80
N THR A 41 21.53 -11.23 53.81
CA THR A 41 20.82 -10.76 52.63
C THR A 41 19.36 -10.42 52.94
N TRP A 42 18.81 -10.96 54.03
CA TRP A 42 17.39 -10.94 54.31
C TRP A 42 17.05 -10.29 55.64
N GLU A 43 15.88 -9.67 55.68
CA GLU A 43 15.16 -9.39 56.92
C GLU A 43 13.81 -10.11 56.93
N ARG A 44 13.38 -10.56 58.12
CA ARG A 44 12.11 -11.27 58.33
C ARG A 44 11.18 -10.46 59.23
N TYR A 45 9.89 -10.38 58.88
CA TYR A 45 8.89 -9.72 59.70
C TYR A 45 8.43 -10.62 60.86
N ASP A 46 8.56 -10.16 62.10
CA ASP A 46 8.18 -10.92 63.31
C ASP A 46 6.71 -10.70 63.75
N GLY A 47 5.95 -9.91 62.99
CA GLY A 47 4.61 -9.45 63.34
C GLY A 47 4.57 -8.03 63.91
N ALA A 48 5.74 -7.42 64.18
CA ALA A 48 5.88 -6.04 64.62
C ALA A 48 7.01 -5.29 63.89
N ASN A 49 8.19 -5.89 63.76
CA ASN A 49 9.41 -5.31 63.19
C ASN A 49 10.02 -6.22 62.11
N TRP A 50 10.80 -5.62 61.21
CA TRP A 50 11.71 -6.34 60.32
C TRP A 50 13.03 -6.60 61.05
N ILE A 51 13.47 -7.86 61.08
CA ILE A 51 14.66 -8.31 61.82
C ILE A 51 15.78 -8.67 60.85
N ASN A 52 16.92 -7.97 60.97
CA ASN A 52 18.16 -8.22 60.23
C ASN A 52 19.34 -8.48 61.21
N PRO A 53 20.19 -9.49 60.97
CA PRO A 53 20.05 -10.56 59.98
C PRO A 53 18.81 -11.41 60.25
N ALA A 54 18.22 -11.98 59.20
CA ALA A 54 17.08 -12.88 59.38
C ALA A 54 17.45 -14.13 60.21
N PRO A 55 16.50 -14.75 60.93
CA PRO A 55 16.78 -15.96 61.72
C PRO A 55 17.06 -17.21 60.87
N SER A 56 16.66 -17.19 59.60
CA SER A 56 16.85 -18.22 58.58
C SER A 56 16.82 -17.56 57.21
N THR A 57 17.19 -18.29 56.17
CA THR A 57 16.99 -17.87 54.78
C THR A 57 15.57 -18.26 54.33
N PRO A 58 14.93 -17.50 53.43
CA PRO A 58 13.57 -17.80 52.98
C PRO A 58 13.48 -19.11 52.18
N THR A 59 12.34 -19.80 52.32
CA THR A 59 11.97 -21.07 51.67
C THR A 59 10.52 -21.04 51.19
N GLU A 60 10.08 -22.06 50.47
CA GLU A 60 8.68 -22.26 50.05
C GLU A 60 7.64 -22.35 51.19
N THR A 61 8.09 -22.47 52.44
CA THR A 61 7.18 -22.60 53.60
C THR A 61 7.01 -21.30 54.39
N ASP A 62 7.72 -20.24 53.98
CA ASP A 62 7.67 -18.94 54.63
C ASP A 62 6.52 -18.06 54.07
N GLY A 63 6.39 -16.84 54.60
CA GLY A 63 5.45 -15.85 54.06
C GLY A 63 5.90 -15.32 52.70
N VAL A 64 5.39 -14.15 52.29
CA VAL A 64 5.78 -13.53 51.02
C VAL A 64 7.27 -13.22 51.03
N ILE A 65 7.99 -13.61 49.96
CA ILE A 65 9.43 -13.35 49.81
C ILE A 65 9.61 -12.21 48.80
N THR A 66 10.07 -11.04 49.24
CA THR A 66 10.22 -9.87 48.36
C THR A 66 11.69 -9.52 48.13
N ILE A 67 12.15 -9.57 46.88
CA ILE A 67 13.43 -8.97 46.50
C ILE A 67 13.17 -7.50 46.18
N GLN A 68 13.66 -6.62 47.06
CA GLN A 68 13.37 -5.18 46.98
C GLN A 68 14.05 -4.52 45.78
N ALA A 69 13.42 -3.46 45.27
CA ALA A 69 13.93 -2.67 44.16
C ALA A 69 15.40 -2.25 44.35
N GLY A 70 16.22 -2.45 43.32
CA GLY A 70 17.67 -2.17 43.34
C GLY A 70 18.56 -3.23 43.99
N HIS A 71 17.99 -4.26 44.63
CA HIS A 71 18.77 -5.39 45.14
C HIS A 71 18.96 -6.48 44.08
N SER A 72 20.10 -7.18 44.16
CA SER A 72 20.41 -8.38 43.38
C SER A 72 20.66 -9.54 44.31
N VAL A 73 19.90 -10.62 44.17
CA VAL A 73 20.02 -11.83 44.98
C VAL A 73 20.48 -13.00 44.11
N ASP A 74 21.50 -13.72 44.57
CA ASP A 74 22.11 -14.83 43.82
C ASP A 74 21.73 -16.19 44.44
N VAL A 75 21.09 -17.05 43.65
CA VAL A 75 20.83 -18.46 43.97
C VAL A 75 22.07 -19.28 43.59
N ASN A 76 22.86 -19.63 44.62
CA ASN A 76 24.13 -20.37 44.52
C ASN A 76 24.05 -21.77 45.16
N LEU A 77 22.83 -22.29 45.33
CA LEU A 77 22.46 -23.64 45.72
C LEU A 77 21.05 -23.93 45.17
N ASP A 78 20.59 -25.17 45.26
CA ASP A 78 19.19 -25.48 44.96
C ASP A 78 18.27 -24.83 46.01
N VAL A 79 17.29 -24.06 45.54
CA VAL A 79 16.32 -23.34 46.38
C VAL A 79 14.91 -23.67 45.91
N SER A 80 13.99 -23.88 46.86
CA SER A 80 12.56 -23.93 46.59
C SER A 80 11.90 -22.67 47.16
N ILE A 81 10.97 -22.10 46.39
CA ILE A 81 10.25 -20.87 46.76
C ILE A 81 8.75 -21.01 46.50
N ASP A 82 7.98 -20.22 47.22
CA ASP A 82 6.54 -19.97 47.04
C ASP A 82 6.31 -18.47 47.33
N GLN A 83 5.26 -17.89 46.72
CA GLN A 83 4.85 -16.49 46.87
C GLN A 83 6.01 -15.49 46.85
N THR A 84 6.87 -15.58 45.84
CA THR A 84 8.02 -14.68 45.68
C THR A 84 7.72 -13.50 44.75
N VAL A 85 8.12 -12.30 45.14
CA VAL A 85 8.01 -11.08 44.35
C VAL A 85 9.41 -10.53 44.07
N ILE A 86 9.75 -10.39 42.79
CA ILE A 86 10.90 -9.61 42.33
C ILE A 86 10.37 -8.22 42.00
N GLU A 87 10.71 -7.20 42.79
CA GLU A 87 10.24 -5.83 42.54
C GLU A 87 10.88 -5.25 41.26
N SER A 88 10.28 -4.18 40.74
CA SER A 88 10.85 -3.48 39.59
C SER A 88 12.28 -3.05 39.89
N THR A 89 13.19 -3.18 38.91
CA THR A 89 14.64 -2.96 39.03
C THR A 89 15.41 -3.92 39.96
N ALA A 90 14.73 -4.84 40.66
CA ALA A 90 15.39 -5.91 41.39
C ALA A 90 15.83 -7.04 40.45
N THR A 91 16.84 -7.82 40.86
CA THR A 91 17.33 -8.96 40.09
C THR A 91 17.41 -10.22 40.97
N LEU A 92 16.92 -11.34 40.44
CA LEU A 92 17.18 -12.69 40.96
C LEU A 92 18.03 -13.44 39.94
N ASN A 93 19.24 -13.83 40.32
CA ASN A 93 20.13 -14.61 39.46
C ASN A 93 20.15 -16.06 39.91
N VAL A 94 20.01 -17.00 38.98
CA VAL A 94 20.20 -18.43 39.22
C VAL A 94 21.51 -18.84 38.59
N ALA A 95 22.51 -19.15 39.41
CA ALA A 95 23.84 -19.53 38.94
C ALA A 95 23.83 -20.93 38.29
N GLY A 96 24.81 -21.17 37.41
CA GLY A 96 24.94 -22.44 36.71
C GLY A 96 25.16 -23.62 37.66
N GLY A 97 24.49 -24.74 37.40
CA GLY A 97 24.56 -25.95 38.22
C GLY A 97 23.57 -25.99 39.39
N PHE A 98 22.78 -24.92 39.59
CA PHE A 98 21.76 -24.85 40.64
C PHE A 98 20.37 -24.67 40.06
N THR A 99 19.36 -25.07 40.83
CA THR A 99 17.95 -25.09 40.44
C THR A 99 17.13 -24.17 41.34
N LEU A 100 16.39 -23.25 40.74
CA LEU A 100 15.31 -22.53 41.42
C LEU A 100 13.98 -23.25 41.15
N THR A 101 13.41 -23.86 42.17
CA THR A 101 12.14 -24.59 42.10
C THR A 101 11.01 -23.69 42.57
N ILE A 102 10.04 -23.43 41.69
CA ILE A 102 8.80 -22.72 42.05
C ILE A 102 7.76 -23.74 42.49
N ASN A 103 7.48 -23.82 43.79
CA ASN A 103 6.47 -24.71 44.32
C ASN A 103 5.07 -24.12 44.14
N ASP A 104 4.08 -25.00 44.10
CA ASP A 104 2.67 -24.63 44.00
C ASP A 104 2.10 -24.36 45.39
N GLY A 105 1.60 -23.15 45.60
CA GLY A 105 0.91 -22.69 46.78
C GLY A 105 -0.43 -22.07 46.43
N SER A 106 -0.95 -21.20 47.30
CA SER A 106 -2.14 -20.42 46.97
C SER A 106 -1.75 -19.15 46.21
N GLY A 107 -2.37 -18.91 45.05
CA GLY A 107 -2.19 -17.67 44.30
C GLY A 107 -1.01 -17.72 43.33
N THR A 108 -0.36 -16.57 43.11
CA THR A 108 0.83 -16.47 42.25
C THR A 108 2.06 -16.87 43.04
N ASP A 109 2.82 -17.84 42.55
CA ASP A 109 3.97 -18.41 43.26
C ASP A 109 5.28 -17.66 42.95
N LEU A 110 5.36 -17.06 41.76
CA LEU A 110 6.40 -16.09 41.41
C LEU A 110 5.84 -14.94 40.58
N GLN A 111 5.98 -13.72 41.09
CA GLN A 111 5.75 -12.48 40.35
C GLN A 111 7.08 -11.77 40.05
N ASN A 112 7.45 -11.73 38.78
CA ASN A 112 8.68 -11.09 38.33
C ASN A 112 8.38 -9.71 37.71
N ASN A 113 8.50 -8.63 38.49
CA ASN A 113 8.41 -7.24 38.00
C ASN A 113 9.78 -6.63 37.62
N GLY A 114 10.87 -7.29 38.02
CA GLY A 114 12.25 -6.90 37.72
C GLY A 114 12.87 -7.84 36.69
N THR A 115 14.04 -8.38 37.02
CA THR A 115 14.75 -9.34 36.18
C THR A 115 14.94 -10.66 36.90
N LEU A 116 14.56 -11.75 36.25
CA LEU A 116 14.96 -13.10 36.61
C LEU A 116 15.97 -13.58 35.55
N SER A 117 17.18 -13.90 35.98
CA SER A 117 18.28 -14.31 35.11
C SER A 117 18.70 -15.74 35.42
N ILE A 118 18.60 -16.64 34.45
CA ILE A 118 19.00 -18.05 34.58
C ILE A 118 20.27 -18.26 33.79
N ALA A 119 21.40 -18.47 34.48
CA ALA A 119 22.69 -18.67 33.86
C ALA A 119 22.80 -20.03 33.15
N ALA A 120 23.82 -20.18 32.29
CA ALA A 120 24.11 -21.44 31.61
C ALA A 120 24.29 -22.60 32.59
N GLY A 121 23.62 -23.72 32.32
CA GLY A 121 23.57 -24.88 33.22
C GLY A 121 22.70 -24.68 34.46
N GLY A 122 22.06 -23.52 34.64
CA GLY A 122 21.03 -23.31 35.65
C GLY A 122 19.76 -24.07 35.32
N GLY A 123 19.14 -24.66 36.34
CA GLY A 123 17.82 -25.25 36.27
C GLY A 123 16.76 -24.18 36.51
N PHE A 124 15.83 -24.05 35.57
CA PHE A 124 14.55 -23.37 35.82
C PHE A 124 13.37 -24.30 35.50
N PRO A 125 13.26 -25.45 36.19
CA PRO A 125 12.01 -26.18 36.22
C PRO A 125 11.05 -25.36 37.08
N PRO A 126 9.94 -24.81 36.57
CA PRO A 126 8.82 -24.59 37.47
C PRO A 126 8.59 -25.94 38.17
N GLY A 127 8.61 -25.98 39.50
CA GLY A 127 8.26 -27.19 40.26
C GLY A 127 6.91 -27.71 39.75
N PRO A 128 6.56 -28.98 39.94
CA PRO A 128 5.34 -29.54 39.36
C PRO A 128 4.08 -28.87 39.95
N SER A 129 3.64 -27.74 39.37
CA SER A 129 2.33 -27.06 39.40
C SER A 129 2.35 -25.52 39.61
N GLY A 130 3.46 -24.91 40.09
CA GLY A 130 3.50 -23.46 40.35
C GLY A 130 3.26 -22.55 39.12
N THR A 131 2.72 -21.37 39.39
CA THR A 131 2.33 -20.27 38.48
C THR A 131 3.32 -19.10 38.55
N ILE A 132 3.71 -18.62 37.37
CA ILE A 132 4.73 -17.57 37.19
C ILE A 132 4.12 -16.45 36.34
N GLN A 133 4.17 -15.23 36.88
CA GLN A 133 3.76 -13.99 36.21
C GLN A 133 5.00 -13.16 35.90
N VAL A 134 5.34 -13.00 34.62
CA VAL A 134 6.45 -12.17 34.18
C VAL A 134 5.89 -10.82 33.71
N ASN A 135 6.22 -9.77 34.46
CA ASN A 135 5.91 -8.37 34.14
C ASN A 135 7.15 -7.58 33.71
N GLY A 136 8.35 -8.07 34.07
CA GLY A 136 9.64 -7.53 33.64
C GLY A 136 10.35 -8.45 32.64
N GLN A 137 11.57 -8.87 32.94
CA GLN A 137 12.39 -9.70 32.06
C GLN A 137 12.70 -11.08 32.66
N LEU A 138 12.54 -12.14 31.86
CA LEU A 138 13.12 -13.46 32.11
C LEU A 138 14.24 -13.72 31.10
N ALA A 139 15.50 -13.56 31.52
CA ALA A 139 16.68 -13.88 30.74
C ALA A 139 17.08 -15.34 30.99
N HIS A 140 17.18 -16.14 29.93
CA HIS A 140 17.35 -17.59 30.06
C HIS A 140 18.47 -18.11 29.17
N ALA A 141 19.61 -18.43 29.79
CA ALA A 141 20.72 -19.15 29.18
C ALA A 141 20.83 -20.61 29.68
N GLY A 142 19.91 -21.03 30.56
CA GLY A 142 19.96 -22.29 31.30
C GLY A 142 19.63 -23.55 30.52
N SER A 143 19.21 -24.57 31.26
CA SER A 143 18.69 -25.82 30.70
C SER A 143 17.23 -25.70 30.28
N SER A 144 16.75 -26.60 29.41
CA SER A 144 15.39 -26.55 28.87
C SER A 144 14.30 -26.47 29.95
N PHE A 145 13.25 -25.70 29.68
CA PHE A 145 12.06 -25.64 30.52
C PHE A 145 11.40 -27.03 30.60
N THR A 146 11.23 -27.52 31.83
CA THR A 146 10.43 -28.72 32.10
C THR A 146 9.13 -28.30 32.79
N GLY A 147 7.97 -28.69 32.23
CA GLY A 147 6.67 -28.44 32.86
C GLY A 147 6.05 -27.04 32.63
N SER A 148 6.62 -26.19 31.78
CA SER A 148 5.95 -24.94 31.36
C SER A 148 4.65 -25.25 30.58
N SER A 149 3.62 -24.41 30.78
CA SER A 149 2.35 -24.50 30.05
C SER A 149 1.65 -23.13 30.00
N THR A 150 0.69 -22.99 29.10
CA THR A 150 -0.16 -21.79 28.97
C THR A 150 -0.95 -21.44 30.24
N THR A 151 -1.16 -22.42 31.13
CA THR A 151 -1.87 -22.19 32.41
C THR A 151 -0.96 -21.80 33.57
N ARG A 152 0.36 -21.81 33.35
CA ARG A 152 1.36 -21.73 34.43
C ARG A 152 2.41 -20.66 34.22
N LEU A 153 2.73 -20.30 32.98
CA LEU A 153 3.68 -19.24 32.68
C LEU A 153 3.01 -18.19 31.83
N TYR A 154 3.00 -16.96 32.34
CA TYR A 154 2.36 -15.81 31.72
C TYR A 154 3.41 -14.74 31.49
N PHE A 155 3.57 -14.33 30.24
CA PHE A 155 4.30 -13.13 29.87
C PHE A 155 3.28 -12.02 29.67
N ASN A 156 3.13 -11.15 30.68
CA ASN A 156 2.16 -10.07 30.67
C ASN A 156 2.61 -8.91 29.77
N ALA A 157 1.74 -7.91 29.60
CA ALA A 157 1.99 -6.75 28.74
C ALA A 157 3.38 -6.13 29.00
N ASN A 158 4.12 -5.88 27.91
CA ASN A 158 5.47 -5.29 27.89
C ASN A 158 6.58 -6.10 28.57
N SER A 159 6.30 -7.33 29.01
CA SER A 159 7.33 -8.23 29.53
C SER A 159 8.21 -8.79 28.40
N THR A 160 9.39 -9.31 28.75
CA THR A 160 10.31 -9.91 27.78
C THR A 160 10.81 -11.27 28.27
N TYR A 161 10.66 -12.28 27.42
CA TYR A 161 11.45 -13.51 27.49
C TYR A 161 12.68 -13.36 26.60
N ASP A 162 13.87 -13.45 27.16
CA ASP A 162 15.13 -13.38 26.42
C ASP A 162 15.79 -14.77 26.39
N HIS A 163 15.70 -15.42 25.23
CA HIS A 163 16.30 -16.72 24.96
C HIS A 163 17.79 -16.56 24.61
N GLN A 164 18.62 -16.66 25.65
CA GLN A 164 20.07 -16.54 25.58
C GLN A 164 20.79 -17.89 25.41
N VAL A 165 20.03 -18.97 25.15
CA VAL A 165 20.58 -20.30 24.95
C VAL A 165 21.26 -20.40 23.58
N THR A 166 22.46 -21.00 23.56
CA THR A 166 23.29 -21.16 22.34
C THR A 166 23.16 -22.52 21.66
N SER A 167 22.40 -23.45 22.26
CA SER A 167 22.17 -24.83 21.80
C SER A 167 20.70 -25.07 21.47
N SER A 168 20.38 -26.16 20.78
CA SER A 168 18.99 -26.51 20.45
C SER A 168 18.18 -26.78 21.73
N GLN A 169 17.31 -25.86 22.09
CA GLN A 169 16.38 -26.00 23.21
C GLN A 169 15.00 -25.48 22.85
N ASN A 170 13.99 -26.01 23.55
CA ASN A 170 12.63 -25.55 23.38
C ASN A 170 12.43 -24.20 24.05
N LEU A 171 11.68 -23.31 23.40
CA LEU A 171 11.06 -22.17 24.06
C LEU A 171 10.06 -22.68 25.12
N PRO A 172 9.83 -21.92 26.21
CA PRO A 172 8.79 -22.27 27.17
C PRO A 172 7.42 -22.28 26.50
N ILE A 173 6.57 -23.23 26.90
CA ILE A 173 5.14 -23.16 26.58
C ILE A 173 4.49 -22.17 27.55
N ALA A 174 3.93 -21.09 27.05
CA ALA A 174 3.43 -19.98 27.87
C ALA A 174 2.24 -19.27 27.23
N THR A 175 1.51 -18.50 28.04
CA THR A 175 0.58 -17.49 27.53
C THR A 175 1.33 -16.19 27.33
N TRP A 176 1.24 -15.65 26.11
CA TRP A 176 1.92 -14.41 25.71
C TRP A 176 0.87 -13.31 25.53
N ASP A 177 1.00 -12.22 26.28
CA ASP A 177 0.25 -11.01 26.03
C ASP A 177 0.65 -10.42 24.66
N ALA A 178 -0.28 -9.76 23.97
CA ALA A 178 -0.05 -9.19 22.65
C ALA A 178 1.10 -8.18 22.60
N THR A 179 1.44 -7.51 23.71
CA THR A 179 2.58 -6.58 23.80
C THR A 179 3.80 -7.14 24.53
N SER A 180 3.78 -8.42 24.92
CA SER A 180 4.97 -9.12 25.43
C SER A 180 5.95 -9.43 24.31
N THR A 181 7.23 -9.63 24.61
CA THR A 181 8.27 -9.96 23.61
C THR A 181 8.94 -11.30 23.88
N CYS A 182 8.96 -12.18 22.88
CA CYS A 182 9.90 -13.30 22.82
C CYS A 182 11.12 -12.88 21.99
N LEU A 183 12.28 -12.74 22.63
CA LEU A 183 13.55 -12.37 22.02
C LEU A 183 14.46 -13.60 21.91
N ILE A 184 14.96 -13.88 20.71
CA ILE A 184 16.04 -14.85 20.47
C ILE A 184 17.34 -14.06 20.35
N SER A 185 18.22 -14.17 21.35
CA SER A 185 19.49 -13.43 21.41
C SER A 185 20.73 -14.32 21.47
N GLY A 186 20.60 -15.55 22.02
CA GLY A 186 21.73 -16.44 22.25
C GLY A 186 22.03 -17.44 21.14
N ASN A 187 21.11 -17.65 20.20
CA ASN A 187 21.26 -18.71 19.21
C ASN A 187 22.36 -18.36 18.18
N ASN A 188 23.52 -19.02 18.29
CA ASN A 188 24.70 -18.74 17.46
C ASN A 188 25.01 -19.85 16.43
N GLY A 189 24.18 -20.90 16.37
CA GLY A 189 24.31 -22.02 15.44
C GLY A 189 23.06 -22.21 14.57
N ASN A 190 22.92 -23.35 13.90
CA ASN A 190 21.79 -23.66 13.02
C ASN A 190 20.58 -24.27 13.75
N ALA A 191 20.62 -24.33 15.08
CA ALA A 191 19.59 -24.97 15.88
C ALA A 191 18.29 -24.16 15.85
N VAL A 192 17.18 -24.82 15.54
CA VAL A 192 15.85 -24.20 15.60
C VAL A 192 15.31 -24.39 17.01
N PRO A 193 14.91 -23.33 17.74
CA PRO A 193 14.21 -23.49 18.99
C PRO A 193 12.91 -24.28 18.80
N GLY A 194 12.65 -25.29 19.64
CA GLY A 194 11.36 -25.97 19.64
C GLY A 194 10.24 -25.08 20.22
N ASN A 195 9.00 -25.51 20.09
CA ASN A 195 7.79 -24.79 20.58
C ASN A 195 7.56 -23.40 19.94
N LEU A 196 8.02 -23.20 18.70
CA LEU A 196 7.68 -22.00 17.92
C LEU A 196 6.21 -21.98 17.46
N ASN A 197 5.51 -23.11 17.55
CA ASN A 197 4.09 -23.25 17.23
C ASN A 197 3.18 -22.74 18.36
N GLN A 198 3.45 -21.53 18.84
CA GLN A 198 2.66 -20.78 19.80
C GLN A 198 2.26 -19.44 19.19
N THR A 199 1.31 -18.75 19.81
CA THR A 199 0.99 -17.37 19.46
C THR A 199 1.80 -16.46 20.38
N PHE A 200 2.79 -15.76 19.81
CA PHE A 200 3.59 -14.79 20.54
C PHE A 200 2.96 -13.39 20.47
N GLY A 201 3.28 -12.51 21.43
CA GLY A 201 2.98 -11.08 21.33
C GLY A 201 3.81 -10.44 20.21
N HIS A 202 5.03 -10.07 20.55
CA HIS A 202 6.10 -9.76 19.62
C HIS A 202 7.11 -10.90 19.55
N PHE A 203 7.73 -11.09 18.39
CA PHE A 203 8.81 -12.03 18.22
C PHE A 203 10.01 -11.31 17.60
N THR A 204 11.16 -11.35 18.28
CA THR A 204 12.38 -10.69 17.82
C THR A 204 13.50 -11.71 17.68
N TRP A 205 14.16 -11.74 16.53
CA TRP A 205 15.40 -12.47 16.30
C TRP A 205 16.57 -11.48 16.20
N ASN A 206 17.51 -11.55 17.13
CA ASN A 206 18.66 -10.65 17.17
C ASN A 206 19.91 -11.40 17.65
N THR A 207 20.53 -12.14 16.73
CA THR A 207 21.68 -13.00 16.98
C THR A 207 22.85 -12.59 16.07
N PRO A 208 23.51 -11.44 16.35
CA PRO A 208 24.64 -10.97 15.51
C PRO A 208 25.82 -11.94 15.49
N GLY A 209 25.89 -12.88 16.45
CA GLY A 209 26.91 -13.94 16.53
C GLY A 209 26.56 -15.22 15.78
N LEU A 210 25.52 -15.25 14.96
CA LEU A 210 25.13 -16.43 14.20
C LEU A 210 26.24 -16.84 13.22
N THR A 211 26.60 -18.13 13.24
CA THR A 211 27.70 -18.68 12.43
C THR A 211 27.24 -19.52 11.25
N THR A 212 25.98 -19.98 11.27
CA THR A 212 25.38 -20.84 10.24
C THR A 212 23.91 -20.49 10.07
N SER A 213 23.38 -20.68 8.86
CA SER A 213 21.99 -20.32 8.58
C SER A 213 21.00 -21.20 9.35
N VAL A 214 19.86 -20.63 9.74
CA VAL A 214 18.79 -21.31 10.49
C VAL A 214 17.55 -21.35 9.63
N ASP A 215 16.99 -22.53 9.41
CA ASP A 215 15.69 -22.74 8.77
C ASP A 215 14.64 -22.98 9.86
N LEU A 216 13.77 -22.02 10.13
CA LEU A 216 12.71 -22.15 11.15
C LEU A 216 11.68 -23.23 10.79
N ASN A 217 11.77 -23.80 9.59
CA ASN A 217 11.02 -24.95 9.15
C ASN A 217 9.51 -24.69 9.27
N GLY A 218 9.08 -23.46 8.97
CA GLY A 218 7.69 -23.00 9.06
C GLY A 218 7.06 -23.13 10.45
N ALA A 219 7.84 -23.32 11.51
CA ALA A 219 7.33 -23.60 12.84
C ALA A 219 6.72 -22.37 13.52
N LEU A 220 7.20 -21.16 13.17
CA LEU A 220 6.63 -19.89 13.62
C LEU A 220 5.44 -19.54 12.72
N SER A 221 4.23 -19.61 13.25
CA SER A 221 2.99 -19.42 12.46
C SER A 221 2.19 -18.18 12.84
N ASN A 222 2.26 -17.70 14.09
CA ASN A 222 1.44 -16.59 14.55
C ASN A 222 2.19 -15.65 15.50
N VAL A 223 2.21 -14.36 15.18
CA VAL A 223 2.71 -13.27 16.02
C VAL A 223 1.63 -12.18 16.05
N ASN A 224 1.10 -11.85 17.23
CA ASN A 224 -0.01 -10.90 17.35
C ASN A 224 0.41 -9.44 17.07
N GLY A 225 1.64 -9.09 17.40
CA GLY A 225 2.25 -7.80 17.10
C GLY A 225 3.37 -7.95 16.06
N ASN A 226 4.47 -7.25 16.26
CA ASN A 226 5.57 -7.21 15.30
C ASN A 226 6.44 -8.48 15.30
N LEU A 227 6.82 -8.91 14.10
CA LEU A 227 7.93 -9.85 13.87
C LEU A 227 9.15 -9.04 13.42
N SER A 228 10.24 -9.10 14.19
CA SER A 228 11.47 -8.35 13.91
C SER A 228 12.66 -9.29 13.75
N ILE A 229 13.34 -9.25 12.60
CA ILE A 229 14.64 -9.89 12.41
C ILE A 229 15.67 -8.77 12.31
N LEU A 230 16.40 -8.53 13.41
CA LEU A 230 17.17 -7.31 13.57
C LEU A 230 18.65 -7.46 13.21
N SER A 231 19.26 -8.57 13.57
CA SER A 231 20.63 -8.90 13.17
C SER A 231 20.84 -10.40 13.18
N THR A 232 21.42 -10.92 12.10
CA THR A 232 21.86 -12.32 11.97
C THR A 232 23.37 -12.38 11.73
N GLY A 233 24.08 -11.25 11.76
CA GLY A 233 25.49 -11.19 11.38
C GLY A 233 25.65 -11.35 9.87
N SER A 234 25.98 -12.55 9.41
CA SER A 234 26.15 -12.88 7.98
C SER A 234 25.29 -14.06 7.49
N PRO A 235 25.02 -15.10 8.29
CA PRO A 235 24.15 -16.19 7.86
C PRO A 235 22.68 -15.80 7.77
N PHE A 236 21.91 -16.65 7.08
CA PHE A 236 20.49 -16.43 6.81
C PHE A 236 19.59 -16.99 7.91
N VAL A 237 18.47 -16.31 8.18
CA VAL A 237 17.30 -16.91 8.84
C VAL A 237 16.19 -17.11 7.81
N TYR A 238 15.77 -18.36 7.61
CA TYR A 238 14.63 -18.70 6.76
C TYR A 238 13.39 -18.85 7.64
N LEU A 239 12.33 -18.09 7.35
CA LEU A 239 11.07 -18.20 8.10
C LEU A 239 10.29 -19.49 7.76
N GLY A 240 10.32 -19.88 6.49
CA GLY A 240 9.58 -21.00 5.93
C GLY A 240 10.45 -22.20 5.56
N LEU A 241 9.77 -23.25 5.07
CA LEU A 241 10.31 -24.59 4.88
C LEU A 241 11.17 -24.77 3.62
N SER A 242 12.11 -25.72 3.69
CA SER A 242 12.83 -26.31 2.56
C SER A 242 12.17 -27.57 1.97
N SER A 243 10.91 -27.85 2.33
CA SER A 243 10.13 -29.02 1.87
C SER A 243 8.79 -28.62 1.24
N ALA A 244 8.15 -29.50 0.47
CA ALA A 244 7.03 -29.18 -0.43
C ALA A 244 5.64 -28.97 0.24
N THR A 245 5.57 -28.49 1.49
CA THR A 245 4.30 -28.20 2.16
C THR A 245 4.08 -26.70 2.29
N ASP A 246 2.86 -26.26 2.00
CA ASP A 246 2.47 -24.85 2.11
C ASP A 246 2.49 -24.37 3.57
N VAL A 247 3.03 -23.19 3.82
CA VAL A 247 3.10 -22.55 5.16
C VAL A 247 2.47 -21.17 5.12
N THR A 248 1.73 -20.82 6.16
CA THR A 248 1.26 -19.45 6.40
C THR A 248 1.82 -18.92 7.71
N ILE A 249 2.37 -17.71 7.67
CA ILE A 249 2.86 -16.96 8.84
C ILE A 249 1.99 -15.71 8.98
N ASN A 250 1.27 -15.58 10.07
CA ASN A 250 0.42 -14.43 10.37
C ASN A 250 1.13 -13.49 11.34
N ILE A 251 1.25 -12.22 10.97
CA ILE A 251 1.85 -11.16 11.76
C ILE A 251 0.79 -10.07 11.91
N GLY A 252 0.29 -9.84 13.12
CA GLY A 252 -0.75 -8.85 13.36
C GLY A 252 -0.24 -7.40 13.32
N GLY A 253 1.04 -7.19 13.63
CA GLY A 253 1.73 -5.91 13.51
C GLY A 253 2.64 -5.84 12.28
N ASP A 254 3.78 -5.20 12.44
CA ASP A 254 4.76 -4.97 11.37
C ASP A 254 5.72 -6.15 11.19
N LEU A 255 6.17 -6.35 9.96
CA LEU A 255 7.31 -7.19 9.63
C LEU A 255 8.55 -6.31 9.43
N ILE A 256 9.56 -6.46 10.30
CA ILE A 256 10.70 -5.55 10.40
C ILE A 256 12.01 -6.30 10.15
N TYR A 257 12.81 -5.80 9.20
CA TYR A 257 14.16 -6.27 8.91
C TYR A 257 15.19 -5.17 9.16
N GLY A 258 16.05 -5.41 10.16
CA GLY A 258 17.05 -4.47 10.67
C GLY A 258 18.48 -4.71 10.15
N SER A 259 19.47 -4.09 10.78
CA SER A 259 20.87 -4.05 10.32
C SER A 259 21.71 -5.29 10.65
N GLY A 260 22.53 -5.71 9.70
CA GLY A 260 23.26 -6.97 9.73
C GLY A 260 22.35 -8.18 9.57
N THR A 261 21.27 -8.03 8.79
CA THR A 261 20.28 -9.10 8.60
C THR A 261 20.30 -9.63 7.19
N TYR A 262 20.35 -10.95 7.09
CA TYR A 262 20.04 -11.68 5.87
C TYR A 262 18.90 -12.65 6.18
N ALA A 263 17.77 -12.50 5.50
CA ALA A 263 16.60 -13.32 5.75
C ALA A 263 15.89 -13.74 4.48
N TYR A 264 15.28 -14.92 4.53
CA TYR A 264 14.46 -15.50 3.48
C TYR A 264 13.05 -15.78 4.01
N ILE A 265 12.02 -15.57 3.19
CA ILE A 265 10.72 -16.18 3.49
C ILE A 265 10.81 -17.70 3.26
N THR A 266 11.31 -18.15 2.12
CA THR A 266 11.36 -19.58 1.77
C THR A 266 12.59 -19.97 0.96
N SER A 267 12.96 -21.24 1.01
CA SER A 267 14.01 -21.80 0.14
C SER A 267 13.45 -22.62 -1.03
N SER A 268 12.39 -23.40 -0.83
CA SER A 268 11.79 -24.25 -1.87
C SER A 268 10.28 -24.49 -1.73
N ALA A 269 9.69 -24.25 -0.55
CA ALA A 269 8.25 -24.40 -0.31
C ALA A 269 7.44 -23.23 -0.88
N THR A 270 6.11 -23.41 -0.94
CA THR A 270 5.16 -22.29 -1.00
C THR A 270 4.98 -21.71 0.40
N VAL A 271 5.23 -20.41 0.58
CA VAL A 271 5.06 -19.74 1.86
C VAL A 271 4.32 -18.44 1.66
N THR A 272 3.30 -18.20 2.49
CA THR A 272 2.57 -16.94 2.55
C THR A 272 2.86 -16.25 3.88
N VAL A 273 3.29 -15.01 3.85
CA VAL A 273 3.47 -14.16 5.03
C VAL A 273 2.43 -13.06 4.97
N SER A 274 1.48 -13.08 5.91
CA SER A 274 0.41 -12.09 6.00
C SER A 274 0.72 -11.10 7.12
N VAL A 275 0.87 -9.83 6.77
CA VAL A 275 1.29 -8.73 7.65
C VAL A 275 0.11 -7.76 7.82
N GLY A 276 -0.38 -7.62 9.05
CA GLY A 276 -1.47 -6.71 9.41
C GLY A 276 -1.04 -5.24 9.47
N GLY A 277 0.24 -5.00 9.75
CA GLY A 277 0.88 -3.68 9.70
C GLY A 277 1.71 -3.49 8.42
N ALA A 278 2.82 -2.77 8.54
CA ALA A 278 3.73 -2.46 7.45
C ALA A 278 4.87 -3.49 7.32
N PHE A 279 5.39 -3.63 6.10
CA PHE A 279 6.70 -4.23 5.85
C PHE A 279 7.78 -3.13 5.88
N ASN A 280 8.82 -3.33 6.69
CA ASN A 280 9.92 -2.38 6.84
C ASN A 280 11.27 -3.08 6.66
N CYS A 281 11.98 -2.75 5.57
CA CYS A 281 13.38 -3.11 5.38
C CYS A 281 14.24 -1.85 5.54
N SER A 282 14.97 -1.73 6.65
CA SER A 282 15.77 -0.52 6.94
C SER A 282 17.21 -0.60 6.46
N SER A 283 17.72 -1.80 6.21
CA SER A 283 19.15 -2.05 5.96
C SER A 283 19.38 -3.48 5.46
N ASP A 284 20.47 -3.67 4.71
CA ASP A 284 20.90 -4.96 4.15
C ASP A 284 19.87 -5.60 3.25
N GLN A 285 19.85 -6.94 3.11
CA GLN A 285 19.10 -7.62 2.06
C GLN A 285 18.05 -8.57 2.62
N PHE A 286 16.80 -8.31 2.27
CA PHE A 286 15.68 -9.21 2.45
C PHE A 286 15.41 -9.97 1.15
N PHE A 287 15.32 -11.29 1.24
CA PHE A 287 15.00 -12.16 0.11
C PHE A 287 13.62 -12.77 0.32
N MET A 288 12.79 -12.76 -0.72
CA MET A 288 11.52 -13.47 -0.67
C MET A 288 11.76 -14.98 -0.80
N ASN A 289 12.49 -15.43 -1.81
CA ASN A 289 12.69 -16.86 -2.05
C ASN A 289 14.05 -17.21 -2.67
N ASN A 290 14.37 -18.50 -2.60
CA ASN A 290 15.38 -19.13 -3.45
C ASN A 290 14.72 -19.81 -4.66
N THR A 291 14.30 -21.07 -4.56
CA THR A 291 13.64 -21.84 -5.64
C THR A 291 12.13 -22.02 -5.44
N GLY A 292 11.61 -21.59 -4.28
CA GLY A 292 10.22 -21.78 -3.87
C GLY A 292 9.29 -20.67 -4.35
N THR A 293 8.04 -20.73 -3.88
CA THR A 293 7.04 -19.68 -4.09
C THR A 293 6.85 -18.87 -2.81
N ALA A 294 7.05 -17.56 -2.84
CA ALA A 294 6.83 -16.67 -1.71
C ALA A 294 5.72 -15.66 -2.01
N ASN A 295 4.74 -15.58 -1.12
CA ASN A 295 3.71 -14.55 -1.13
C ASN A 295 3.89 -13.67 0.11
N LEU A 296 3.94 -12.36 -0.08
CA LEU A 296 3.98 -11.38 1.00
C LEU A 296 2.75 -10.48 0.86
N ASP A 297 1.81 -10.62 1.78
CA ASP A 297 0.58 -9.84 1.82
C ASP A 297 0.68 -8.78 2.92
N VAL A 298 0.70 -7.50 2.55
CA VAL A 298 0.92 -6.38 3.47
C VAL A 298 -0.31 -5.49 3.50
N ALA A 299 -1.01 -5.48 4.64
CA ALA A 299 -2.19 -4.64 4.83
C ALA A 299 -1.83 -3.16 5.05
N GLY A 300 -0.65 -2.89 5.61
CA GLY A 300 -0.08 -1.55 5.75
C GLY A 300 0.84 -1.15 4.59
N GLY A 301 1.79 -0.26 4.87
CA GLY A 301 2.75 0.24 3.88
C GLY A 301 3.87 -0.76 3.57
N PHE A 302 4.42 -0.66 2.37
CA PHE A 302 5.63 -1.38 1.96
C PHE A 302 6.80 -0.41 1.88
N VAL A 303 7.74 -0.53 2.81
CA VAL A 303 8.83 0.44 2.98
C VAL A 303 10.19 -0.27 2.88
N VAL A 304 10.94 0.10 1.85
CA VAL A 304 12.38 -0.23 1.73
C VAL A 304 13.14 1.09 1.85
N ASN A 305 13.75 1.32 3.00
CA ASN A 305 14.47 2.56 3.28
C ASN A 305 15.81 2.61 2.52
N SER A 306 16.38 3.81 2.40
CA SER A 306 17.75 3.97 1.89
C SER A 306 18.73 3.13 2.70
N GLY A 307 19.49 2.27 2.02
CA GLY A 307 20.41 1.30 2.63
C GLY A 307 19.82 -0.12 2.80
N GLY A 308 18.50 -0.28 2.68
CA GLY A 308 17.82 -1.56 2.55
C GLY A 308 17.76 -2.04 1.10
N SER A 309 17.61 -3.35 0.93
CA SER A 309 17.48 -4.05 -0.33
C SER A 309 16.42 -5.14 -0.21
N PHE A 310 15.49 -5.18 -1.17
CA PHE A 310 14.45 -6.19 -1.28
C PHE A 310 14.64 -6.97 -2.57
N ASP A 311 14.84 -8.28 -2.47
CA ASP A 311 15.05 -9.17 -3.60
C ASP A 311 13.87 -10.12 -3.79
N PHE A 312 13.20 -10.00 -4.94
CA PHE A 312 12.04 -10.83 -5.28
C PHE A 312 12.43 -12.29 -5.48
N THR A 313 13.49 -12.59 -6.23
CA THR A 313 13.91 -13.99 -6.46
C THR A 313 15.41 -14.05 -6.49
N PHE A 314 15.97 -15.03 -5.79
CA PHE A 314 17.41 -15.27 -5.80
C PHE A 314 17.82 -16.30 -6.87
N ASP A 315 16.92 -17.21 -7.26
CA ASP A 315 17.15 -18.21 -8.31
C ASP A 315 16.09 -18.08 -9.42
N PRO A 316 16.44 -18.35 -10.69
CA PRO A 316 15.51 -18.25 -11.83
C PRO A 316 14.27 -19.16 -11.75
N SER A 317 14.28 -20.19 -10.89
CA SER A 317 13.11 -21.03 -10.63
C SER A 317 12.15 -20.46 -9.58
N GLY A 318 12.60 -19.44 -8.83
CA GLY A 318 11.83 -18.77 -7.80
C GLY A 318 10.60 -18.05 -8.33
N THR A 319 9.56 -17.99 -7.51
CA THR A 319 8.34 -17.21 -7.78
C THR A 319 7.99 -16.34 -6.58
N SER A 320 7.79 -15.04 -6.80
CA SER A 320 7.40 -14.09 -5.76
C SER A 320 6.22 -13.23 -6.15
N THR A 321 5.28 -13.10 -5.21
CA THR A 321 4.21 -12.10 -5.28
C THR A 321 4.23 -11.24 -4.03
N VAL A 322 4.18 -9.93 -4.19
CA VAL A 322 3.99 -8.98 -3.09
C VAL A 322 2.67 -8.25 -3.32
N ASN A 323 1.74 -8.36 -2.39
CA ASN A 323 0.47 -7.62 -2.38
C ASN A 323 0.54 -6.54 -1.32
N VAL A 324 0.22 -5.29 -1.66
CA VAL A 324 0.29 -4.15 -0.74
C VAL A 324 -1.01 -3.36 -0.77
N ALA A 325 -1.57 -3.08 0.41
CA ALA A 325 -2.78 -2.28 0.56
C ALA A 325 -2.52 -0.84 1.07
N GLY A 326 -1.33 -0.54 1.60
CA GLY A 326 -0.92 0.80 2.04
C GLY A 326 0.12 1.48 1.11
N ASP A 327 0.66 2.61 1.56
CA ASP A 327 1.64 3.40 0.79
C ASP A 327 2.92 2.61 0.46
N VAL A 328 3.58 2.98 -0.63
CA VAL A 328 4.77 2.27 -1.15
C VAL A 328 5.97 3.21 -1.19
N ASP A 329 7.07 2.82 -0.55
CA ASP A 329 8.35 3.52 -0.55
C ASP A 329 9.49 2.59 -1.01
N PHE A 330 10.07 2.91 -2.16
CA PHE A 330 11.22 2.25 -2.78
C PHE A 330 12.52 3.05 -2.61
N SER A 331 12.72 3.72 -1.48
CA SER A 331 13.93 4.53 -1.21
C SER A 331 15.24 3.71 -1.19
N GLY A 332 15.16 2.40 -0.98
CA GLY A 332 16.26 1.46 -1.08
C GLY A 332 16.34 0.74 -2.43
N SER A 333 17.05 -0.38 -2.47
CA SER A 333 17.17 -1.19 -3.68
C SER A 333 16.02 -2.19 -3.77
N ILE A 334 15.39 -2.27 -4.94
CA ILE A 334 14.46 -3.34 -5.29
C ILE A 334 15.16 -4.16 -6.37
N ILE A 335 15.17 -5.48 -6.27
CA ILE A 335 16.00 -6.35 -7.11
C ILE A 335 15.21 -7.61 -7.45
N ASN A 336 15.49 -8.20 -8.63
CA ASN A 336 15.08 -9.55 -8.97
C ASN A 336 16.31 -10.35 -9.45
N SER A 337 17.21 -10.71 -8.54
CA SER A 337 18.59 -11.09 -8.91
C SER A 337 18.70 -12.42 -9.65
N GLY A 338 17.81 -13.36 -9.33
CA GLY A 338 17.71 -14.68 -9.96
C GLY A 338 17.01 -14.65 -11.32
N GLY A 339 16.24 -13.61 -11.62
CA GLY A 339 15.45 -13.51 -12.85
C GLY A 339 14.26 -14.48 -12.90
N GLY A 340 13.81 -14.99 -11.75
CA GLY A 340 12.59 -15.77 -11.62
C GLY A 340 11.33 -14.92 -11.81
N THR A 341 10.15 -15.52 -11.61
CA THR A 341 8.88 -14.80 -11.76
C THR A 341 8.65 -13.90 -10.56
N ALA A 342 8.53 -12.60 -10.79
CA ALA A 342 8.35 -11.62 -9.73
C ALA A 342 7.19 -10.68 -10.08
N ARG A 343 6.30 -10.45 -9.12
CA ARG A 343 5.17 -9.54 -9.27
C ARG A 343 4.96 -8.68 -8.03
N PHE A 344 4.79 -7.38 -8.24
CA PHE A 344 4.38 -6.43 -7.22
C PHE A 344 2.98 -5.91 -7.53
N ILE A 345 2.07 -5.98 -6.57
CA ILE A 345 0.66 -5.67 -6.73
C ILE A 345 0.25 -4.64 -5.71
N VAL A 346 -0.34 -3.53 -6.17
CA VAL A 346 -1.06 -2.58 -5.31
C VAL A 346 -2.56 -2.87 -5.41
N ASP A 347 -3.20 -3.16 -4.27
CA ASP A 347 -4.60 -3.60 -4.19
C ASP A 347 -5.29 -3.05 -2.92
N GLY A 348 -5.01 -1.78 -2.60
CA GLY A 348 -5.59 -1.09 -1.46
C GLY A 348 -7.03 -0.64 -1.70
N THR A 349 -7.79 -0.56 -0.61
CA THR A 349 -9.17 -0.02 -0.62
C THR A 349 -9.24 1.47 -0.30
N SER A 350 -8.11 2.08 0.08
CA SER A 350 -7.90 3.52 0.21
C SER A 350 -6.86 3.96 -0.82
N ASP A 351 -6.75 5.28 -1.04
CA ASP A 351 -5.69 5.79 -1.90
C ASP A 351 -4.33 5.36 -1.35
N GLN A 352 -3.46 4.90 -2.25
CA GLN A 352 -2.08 4.51 -1.95
C GLN A 352 -1.13 5.48 -2.65
N ASN A 353 -0.12 5.95 -1.94
CA ASN A 353 0.87 6.88 -2.48
C ASN A 353 2.16 6.15 -2.80
N LEU A 354 2.77 6.48 -3.94
CA LEU A 354 4.16 6.20 -4.23
C LEU A 354 5.02 7.29 -3.59
N LEU A 355 5.72 6.97 -2.51
CA LEU A 355 6.48 7.92 -1.70
C LEU A 355 7.87 8.22 -2.29
N SER A 356 8.42 7.33 -3.10
CA SER A 356 9.71 7.51 -3.78
C SER A 356 9.74 6.86 -5.16
N SER A 357 10.63 7.34 -6.02
CA SER A 357 10.74 6.81 -7.38
C SER A 357 11.49 5.49 -7.42
N LEU A 358 10.98 4.54 -8.18
CA LEU A 358 11.63 3.29 -8.50
C LEU A 358 12.35 3.42 -9.84
N ASN A 359 13.67 3.22 -9.85
CA ASN A 359 14.46 3.18 -11.07
C ASN A 359 15.16 1.81 -11.16
N ASN A 360 14.45 0.81 -11.64
CA ASN A 360 14.94 -0.55 -11.73
C ASN A 360 14.90 -1.05 -13.18
N THR A 361 16.01 -1.64 -13.64
CA THR A 361 16.09 -2.25 -14.98
C THR A 361 15.85 -3.77 -14.95
N GLU A 362 15.74 -4.37 -13.77
CA GLU A 362 15.48 -5.79 -13.58
C GLU A 362 14.02 -6.16 -13.87
N ASN A 363 13.78 -7.42 -14.22
CA ASN A 363 12.51 -7.89 -14.76
C ASN A 363 11.53 -8.33 -13.65
N PHE A 364 10.63 -7.45 -13.19
CA PHE A 364 9.47 -7.85 -12.41
C PHE A 364 8.21 -7.10 -12.85
N ASP A 365 7.08 -7.80 -12.83
CA ASP A 365 5.80 -7.23 -13.22
C ASP A 365 5.25 -6.31 -12.13
N PHE A 366 4.67 -5.19 -12.53
CA PHE A 366 3.97 -4.27 -11.65
C PHE A 366 2.50 -4.22 -12.02
N GLU A 367 1.61 -4.48 -11.07
CA GLU A 367 0.17 -4.57 -11.30
C GLU A 367 -0.59 -3.62 -10.37
N VAL A 368 -1.50 -2.81 -10.93
CA VAL A 368 -2.38 -1.89 -10.19
C VAL A 368 -3.80 -2.45 -10.21
N ARG A 369 -4.36 -2.73 -9.02
CA ARG A 369 -5.70 -3.31 -8.81
C ARG A 369 -6.69 -2.43 -8.03
N ASN A 370 -6.27 -1.24 -7.61
CA ASN A 370 -7.07 -0.27 -6.87
C ASN A 370 -8.38 0.10 -7.60
N SER A 371 -9.45 -0.64 -7.35
CA SER A 371 -10.75 -0.49 -8.04
C SER A 371 -11.72 0.45 -7.34
N SER A 372 -11.47 0.76 -6.07
CA SER A 372 -12.28 1.67 -5.24
C SER A 372 -11.49 2.89 -4.74
N SER A 373 -10.22 2.98 -5.11
CA SER A 373 -9.29 4.04 -4.77
C SER A 373 -8.29 4.24 -5.91
N ALA A 374 -7.31 5.13 -5.74
CA ALA A 374 -6.25 5.31 -6.71
C ALA A 374 -4.87 4.98 -6.15
N PHE A 375 -3.97 4.50 -7.03
CA PHE A 375 -2.53 4.55 -6.78
C PHE A 375 -1.97 5.88 -7.32
N LEU A 376 -1.33 6.66 -6.46
CA LEU A 376 -0.96 8.06 -6.71
C LEU A 376 0.57 8.23 -6.80
N PHE A 377 1.08 8.65 -7.95
CA PHE A 377 2.52 8.88 -8.14
C PHE A 377 2.97 10.26 -7.66
N GLY A 378 2.11 11.27 -7.76
CA GLY A 378 2.52 12.66 -7.58
C GLY A 378 3.58 13.06 -8.61
N SER A 379 4.83 13.26 -8.17
CA SER A 379 5.99 13.50 -9.03
C SER A 379 6.96 12.32 -9.11
N ASN A 380 6.69 11.23 -8.39
CA ASN A 380 7.52 10.03 -8.41
C ASN A 380 7.27 9.21 -9.67
N SER A 381 8.21 8.35 -10.03
CA SER A 381 8.14 7.55 -11.26
C SER A 381 8.48 6.09 -10.98
N ILE A 382 7.95 5.18 -11.81
CA ILE A 382 8.28 3.77 -11.77
C ILE A 382 8.91 3.38 -13.09
N GLN A 383 10.13 2.85 -13.03
CA GLN A 383 10.76 2.13 -14.12
C GLN A 383 11.03 0.70 -13.67
N THR A 384 10.55 -0.27 -14.43
CA THR A 384 10.79 -1.69 -14.22
C THR A 384 11.10 -2.38 -15.55
N GLY A 385 11.91 -3.44 -15.52
CA GLY A 385 12.18 -4.27 -16.69
C GLY A 385 10.99 -5.15 -17.10
N GLY A 386 10.07 -5.45 -16.16
CA GLY A 386 8.88 -6.27 -16.39
C GLY A 386 7.63 -5.49 -16.78
N ASP A 387 6.52 -6.19 -17.01
CA ASP A 387 5.31 -5.59 -17.56
C ASP A 387 4.58 -4.73 -16.51
N PHE A 388 4.04 -3.59 -16.94
CA PHE A 388 3.21 -2.72 -16.12
C PHE A 388 1.74 -2.84 -16.55
N LEU A 389 0.89 -3.35 -15.65
CA LEU A 389 -0.52 -3.64 -15.90
C LEU A 389 -1.42 -2.80 -15.00
N VAL A 390 -2.41 -2.12 -15.59
CA VAL A 390 -3.53 -1.50 -14.88
C VAL A 390 -4.78 -2.29 -15.21
N VAL A 391 -5.30 -3.04 -14.23
CA VAL A 391 -6.40 -3.99 -14.47
C VAL A 391 -7.76 -3.29 -14.55
N ASN A 392 -8.77 -4.02 -15.02
CA ASN A 392 -10.15 -3.55 -15.09
C ASN A 392 -10.61 -2.87 -13.77
N LEU A 393 -11.28 -1.73 -13.91
CA LEU A 393 -11.73 -0.82 -12.86
C LEU A 393 -10.64 -0.15 -12.02
N ALA A 394 -9.37 -0.52 -12.19
CA ALA A 394 -8.30 0.08 -11.41
C ALA A 394 -8.03 1.53 -11.83
N ILE A 395 -7.67 2.38 -10.86
CA ILE A 395 -7.35 3.79 -11.08
C ILE A 395 -5.88 4.03 -10.74
N LEU A 396 -5.13 4.52 -11.73
CA LEU A 396 -3.76 4.98 -11.57
C LEU A 396 -3.67 6.48 -11.87
N ASP A 397 -3.17 7.28 -10.93
CA ASP A 397 -2.87 8.69 -11.13
C ASP A 397 -1.36 8.91 -11.19
N LEU A 398 -0.87 9.24 -12.39
CA LEU A 398 0.56 9.42 -12.63
C LEU A 398 1.08 10.79 -12.19
N GLY A 399 0.19 11.76 -11.95
CA GLY A 399 0.58 13.15 -11.77
C GLY A 399 1.59 13.60 -12.83
N THR A 400 2.71 14.19 -12.41
CA THR A 400 3.83 14.55 -13.30
C THR A 400 4.89 13.45 -13.44
N GLY A 401 4.74 12.36 -12.70
CA GLY A 401 5.56 11.14 -12.78
C GLY A 401 5.41 10.37 -14.08
N TYR A 402 6.16 9.29 -14.24
CA TYR A 402 6.03 8.42 -15.43
C TYR A 402 6.24 6.94 -15.13
N ILE A 403 5.72 6.11 -16.03
CA ILE A 403 6.03 4.69 -16.15
C ILE A 403 7.10 4.54 -17.24
N GLY A 404 8.21 3.86 -16.95
CA GLY A 404 9.27 3.58 -17.92
C GLY A 404 9.83 2.17 -17.78
N GLY A 405 10.93 1.91 -18.50
CA GLY A 405 11.60 0.60 -18.52
C GLY A 405 11.29 -0.22 -19.78
N SER A 406 11.78 -1.47 -19.81
CA SER A 406 11.74 -2.32 -21.00
C SER A 406 10.47 -3.14 -21.19
N GLY A 407 9.69 -3.32 -20.13
CA GLY A 407 8.45 -4.08 -20.19
C GLY A 407 7.36 -3.40 -21.00
N ASN A 408 6.28 -4.14 -21.23
CA ASN A 408 5.07 -3.62 -21.88
C ASN A 408 4.23 -2.80 -20.89
N PHE A 409 3.45 -1.86 -21.41
CA PHE A 409 2.40 -1.20 -20.65
C PHE A 409 1.04 -1.69 -21.15
N THR A 410 0.13 -2.07 -20.25
CA THR A 410 -1.24 -2.45 -20.60
C THR A 410 -2.26 -1.71 -19.72
N LEU A 411 -3.19 -1.04 -20.39
CA LEU A 411 -4.43 -0.51 -19.83
C LEU A 411 -5.59 -1.42 -20.23
N GLU A 412 -6.16 -2.15 -19.27
CA GLU A 412 -7.31 -3.03 -19.53
C GLU A 412 -8.62 -2.25 -19.76
N SER A 413 -9.62 -2.95 -20.31
CA SER A 413 -10.97 -2.40 -20.44
C SER A 413 -11.52 -2.00 -19.06
N GLY A 414 -12.12 -0.82 -18.93
CA GLY A 414 -12.65 -0.29 -17.68
C GLY A 414 -11.60 0.29 -16.72
N ALA A 415 -10.31 0.08 -16.96
CA ALA A 415 -9.23 0.71 -16.20
C ALA A 415 -9.13 2.20 -16.50
N THR A 416 -8.56 2.97 -15.57
CA THR A 416 -8.36 4.43 -15.71
C THR A 416 -6.93 4.82 -15.43
N ILE A 417 -6.32 5.58 -16.35
CA ILE A 417 -5.11 6.35 -16.07
C ILE A 417 -5.41 7.84 -16.08
N ARG A 418 -4.87 8.55 -15.08
CA ARG A 418 -4.85 10.01 -15.04
C ARG A 418 -3.44 10.48 -15.34
N VAL A 419 -3.31 11.35 -16.32
CA VAL A 419 -2.05 11.87 -16.82
C VAL A 419 -1.95 13.36 -16.51
N GLY A 420 -0.88 13.75 -15.82
CA GLY A 420 -0.62 15.13 -15.39
C GLY A 420 0.63 15.76 -16.01
N SER A 421 1.34 15.07 -16.91
CA SER A 421 2.55 15.62 -17.54
C SER A 421 2.23 16.86 -18.37
N THR A 422 3.08 17.87 -18.23
CA THR A 422 3.04 19.15 -18.96
C THR A 422 4.09 19.20 -20.07
N ASP A 423 4.58 18.04 -20.53
CA ASP A 423 5.53 17.98 -21.64
C ASP A 423 4.88 18.56 -22.90
N ALA A 424 5.60 19.48 -23.57
CA ALA A 424 5.07 20.21 -24.72
C ALA A 424 4.74 19.30 -25.92
N ALA A 425 5.41 18.15 -26.04
CA ALA A 425 5.09 17.17 -27.07
C ALA A 425 3.90 16.27 -26.66
N GLY A 426 3.53 16.23 -25.38
CA GLY A 426 2.31 15.61 -24.86
C GLY A 426 2.52 14.64 -23.71
N ALA A 427 1.44 14.30 -23.00
CA ALA A 427 1.49 13.36 -21.90
C ALA A 427 1.70 11.92 -22.36
N ILE A 428 1.28 11.58 -23.58
CA ILE A 428 1.47 10.25 -24.17
C ILE A 428 2.11 10.42 -25.55
N GLN A 429 3.38 10.04 -25.68
CA GLN A 429 4.17 10.23 -26.91
C GLN A 429 4.69 8.90 -27.44
N ASN A 430 4.93 8.75 -28.74
CA ASN A 430 5.52 7.50 -29.27
C ASN A 430 6.98 7.29 -28.85
N ASN A 431 7.68 8.34 -28.44
CA ASN A 431 9.02 8.24 -27.85
C ASN A 431 8.97 7.79 -26.37
N ASN A 432 10.14 7.53 -25.81
CA ASN A 432 10.34 7.05 -24.44
C ASN A 432 11.02 8.08 -23.53
N THR A 433 11.03 9.36 -23.92
CA THR A 433 11.76 10.42 -23.19
C THR A 433 10.86 11.48 -22.57
N GLY A 434 9.67 11.72 -23.14
CA GLY A 434 8.70 12.72 -22.67
C GLY A 434 7.40 12.11 -22.17
N GLY A 435 6.59 12.90 -21.47
CA GLY A 435 5.25 12.49 -21.02
C GLY A 435 5.23 11.55 -19.80
N ASN A 436 4.08 10.92 -19.56
CA ASN A 436 3.81 10.00 -18.47
C ASN A 436 4.06 8.52 -18.83
N ILE A 437 3.94 8.12 -20.10
CA ILE A 437 4.17 6.74 -20.54
C ILE A 437 5.44 6.68 -21.38
N ARG A 438 6.50 6.05 -20.86
CA ARG A 438 7.87 6.04 -21.40
C ARG A 438 8.45 4.65 -21.56
N VAL A 439 7.62 3.60 -21.49
CA VAL A 439 8.08 2.24 -21.75
C VAL A 439 8.65 2.09 -23.16
N THR A 440 9.65 1.23 -23.32
CA THR A 440 10.21 0.86 -24.63
C THR A 440 9.59 -0.40 -25.21
N GLY A 441 8.88 -1.19 -24.38
CA GLY A 441 8.02 -2.27 -24.81
C GLY A 441 6.74 -1.78 -25.48
N THR A 442 5.83 -2.72 -25.76
CA THR A 442 4.54 -2.43 -26.42
C THR A 442 3.62 -1.67 -25.46
N ARG A 443 2.85 -0.74 -26.00
CA ARG A 443 1.79 -0.03 -25.26
C ARG A 443 0.44 -0.50 -25.76
N THR A 444 -0.30 -1.15 -24.89
CA THR A 444 -1.61 -1.72 -25.19
C THR A 444 -2.67 -0.93 -24.45
N TYR A 445 -3.55 -0.26 -25.19
CA TYR A 445 -4.74 0.38 -24.64
C TYR A 445 -5.96 -0.38 -25.16
N THR A 446 -6.68 -1.03 -24.25
CA THR A 446 -7.82 -1.88 -24.58
C THR A 446 -9.08 -1.05 -24.74
N ASP A 447 -9.98 -1.45 -25.65
CA ASP A 447 -11.30 -0.84 -25.82
C ASP A 447 -12.04 -0.71 -24.47
N GLY A 448 -12.59 0.47 -24.19
CA GLY A 448 -13.25 0.80 -22.93
C GLY A 448 -12.31 1.20 -21.79
N GLY A 449 -10.99 1.23 -21.98
CA GLY A 449 -10.07 1.90 -21.05
C GLY A 449 -10.28 3.42 -21.05
N ASN A 450 -9.88 4.11 -19.98
CA ASN A 450 -10.09 5.54 -19.78
C ASN A 450 -8.77 6.29 -19.59
N ILE A 451 -8.60 7.40 -20.31
CA ILE A 451 -7.46 8.31 -20.16
C ILE A 451 -7.99 9.69 -19.80
N ILE A 452 -7.60 10.18 -18.63
CA ILE A 452 -8.02 11.48 -18.10
C ILE A 452 -6.82 12.43 -18.06
N TYR A 453 -6.93 13.59 -18.71
CA TYR A 453 -5.95 14.66 -18.59
C TYR A 453 -6.38 15.62 -17.48
N ASN A 454 -5.68 15.57 -16.33
CA ASN A 454 -6.05 16.27 -15.09
C ASN A 454 -4.90 17.08 -14.46
N GLY A 455 -3.90 17.45 -15.26
CA GLY A 455 -2.75 18.23 -14.80
C GLY A 455 -3.13 19.64 -14.32
N SER A 456 -2.21 20.27 -13.58
CA SER A 456 -2.43 21.61 -13.02
C SER A 456 -2.02 22.77 -13.94
N ALA A 457 -1.47 22.48 -15.11
CA ALA A 457 -1.04 23.44 -16.13
C ALA A 457 -1.45 22.96 -17.52
N LEU A 458 -1.26 23.78 -18.55
CA LEU A 458 -1.57 23.41 -19.93
C LEU A 458 -0.89 22.07 -20.28
N GLN A 459 -1.68 21.11 -20.76
CA GLN A 459 -1.19 19.82 -21.21
C GLN A 459 -1.35 19.67 -22.72
N ALA A 460 -0.75 18.62 -23.25
CA ALA A 460 -0.94 18.20 -24.63
C ALA A 460 -1.20 16.69 -24.67
N ILE A 461 -1.99 16.22 -25.63
CA ILE A 461 -2.30 14.77 -25.69
C ILE A 461 -1.08 13.93 -26.10
N GLY A 462 -0.35 14.41 -27.10
CA GLY A 462 0.82 13.77 -27.72
C GLY A 462 0.48 12.73 -28.80
N ASP A 463 1.48 12.46 -29.64
CA ASP A 463 1.38 11.59 -30.82
C ASP A 463 1.23 10.08 -30.48
N GLY A 464 1.34 9.72 -29.21
CA GLY A 464 1.18 8.36 -28.69
C GLY A 464 -0.22 8.07 -28.14
N PHE A 465 -1.16 9.01 -28.21
CA PHE A 465 -2.56 8.75 -27.82
C PHE A 465 -3.18 7.64 -28.70
N PRO A 466 -3.90 6.65 -28.12
CA PRO A 466 -4.46 5.54 -28.89
C PRO A 466 -5.59 5.99 -29.82
N THR A 467 -5.34 5.93 -31.13
CA THR A 467 -6.32 6.31 -32.17
C THR A 467 -6.96 5.12 -32.90
N THR A 468 -6.58 3.88 -32.57
CA THR A 468 -7.11 2.64 -33.19
C THR A 468 -7.94 1.79 -32.25
N SER A 469 -7.94 2.09 -30.95
CA SER A 469 -8.73 1.42 -29.92
C SER A 469 -9.83 2.36 -29.43
N ALA A 470 -10.97 1.82 -29.03
CA ALA A 470 -12.11 2.55 -28.46
C ALA A 470 -11.84 2.97 -27.00
N VAL A 471 -10.76 3.70 -26.77
CA VAL A 471 -10.37 4.26 -25.47
C VAL A 471 -11.08 5.58 -25.25
N ASN A 472 -11.62 5.78 -24.06
CA ASN A 472 -12.30 7.01 -23.67
C ASN A 472 -11.28 8.09 -23.33
N LEU A 473 -11.55 9.31 -23.77
CA LEU A 473 -10.78 10.51 -23.44
C LEU A 473 -11.61 11.42 -22.55
N GLU A 474 -11.08 11.77 -21.39
CA GLU A 474 -11.64 12.81 -20.54
C GLU A 474 -10.67 13.99 -20.39
N ILE A 475 -11.22 15.19 -20.52
CA ILE A 475 -10.53 16.45 -20.30
C ILE A 475 -11.05 17.04 -19.00
N ASP A 476 -10.22 16.98 -17.97
CA ASP A 476 -10.49 17.54 -16.64
C ASP A 476 -9.33 18.43 -16.19
N ASN A 477 -8.91 19.33 -17.08
CA ASN A 477 -7.80 20.24 -16.82
C ASN A 477 -8.25 21.67 -17.14
N ALA A 478 -8.44 22.48 -16.10
CA ALA A 478 -8.88 23.87 -16.21
C ALA A 478 -7.95 24.76 -17.06
N SER A 479 -6.67 24.40 -17.20
CA SER A 479 -5.71 25.12 -18.05
C SER A 479 -5.83 24.76 -19.53
N GLY A 480 -6.59 23.72 -19.85
CA GLY A 480 -6.78 23.20 -21.20
C GLY A 480 -5.78 22.10 -21.59
N VAL A 481 -6.10 21.46 -22.71
CA VAL A 481 -5.32 20.39 -23.33
C VAL A 481 -5.23 20.64 -24.84
N ASP A 482 -4.02 20.66 -25.38
CA ASP A 482 -3.77 20.85 -26.80
C ASP A 482 -3.64 19.51 -27.55
N ASN A 483 -4.28 19.40 -28.71
CA ASN A 483 -4.07 18.29 -29.63
C ASN A 483 -2.77 18.48 -30.42
N THR A 484 -1.66 18.02 -29.85
CA THR A 484 -0.33 18.04 -30.52
C THR A 484 -0.09 16.86 -31.45
N ALA A 485 -1.02 15.90 -31.52
CA ALA A 485 -0.92 14.74 -32.42
C ALA A 485 -1.30 15.07 -33.87
N GLY A 486 -1.89 16.25 -34.12
CA GLY A 486 -2.36 16.66 -35.44
C GLY A 486 -3.75 16.11 -35.74
N SER A 487 -3.87 15.17 -36.67
CA SER A 487 -5.17 14.56 -36.97
C SER A 487 -5.44 13.38 -36.03
N THR A 488 -6.48 13.51 -35.21
CA THR A 488 -6.76 12.61 -34.09
C THR A 488 -8.20 12.11 -34.17
N SER A 489 -8.35 10.79 -34.13
CA SER A 489 -9.65 10.12 -33.98
C SER A 489 -9.82 9.66 -32.54
N ILE A 490 -10.89 10.12 -31.89
CA ILE A 490 -11.34 9.63 -30.59
C ILE A 490 -12.43 8.60 -30.85
N ILE A 491 -12.06 7.32 -30.77
CA ILE A 491 -12.98 6.21 -31.05
C ILE A 491 -13.91 5.95 -29.87
N GLY A 492 -13.39 5.99 -28.65
CA GLY A 492 -14.20 5.94 -27.43
C GLY A 492 -14.94 7.25 -27.17
N ASP A 493 -15.54 7.37 -25.98
CA ASP A 493 -16.27 8.56 -25.59
C ASP A 493 -15.30 9.73 -25.36
N LEU A 494 -15.68 10.93 -25.81
CA LEU A 494 -15.02 12.18 -25.45
C LEU A 494 -15.85 12.89 -24.38
N THR A 495 -15.29 13.05 -23.19
CA THR A 495 -15.89 13.78 -22.08
C THR A 495 -15.12 15.06 -21.79
N LEU A 496 -15.82 16.20 -21.79
CA LEU A 496 -15.29 17.51 -21.43
C LEU A 496 -15.81 17.92 -20.06
N THR A 497 -15.12 17.48 -19.03
CA THR A 497 -15.45 17.77 -17.63
C THR A 497 -15.01 19.17 -17.26
N ASN A 498 -13.79 19.58 -17.59
CA ASN A 498 -13.24 20.89 -17.23
C ASN A 498 -12.14 21.35 -18.20
N GLY A 499 -12.17 22.65 -18.55
CA GLY A 499 -11.22 23.27 -19.47
C GLY A 499 -11.45 22.97 -20.95
N SER A 500 -10.54 23.47 -21.79
CA SER A 500 -10.66 23.37 -23.24
C SER A 500 -9.88 22.21 -23.84
N PHE A 501 -10.46 21.49 -24.80
CA PHE A 501 -9.68 20.66 -25.72
C PHE A 501 -9.47 21.38 -27.05
N ASN A 502 -8.24 21.81 -27.31
CA ASN A 502 -7.90 22.62 -28.47
C ASN A 502 -7.48 21.72 -29.63
N ILE A 503 -8.21 21.78 -30.75
CA ILE A 503 -7.93 20.96 -31.95
C ILE A 503 -6.56 21.31 -32.55
N GLY A 504 -6.11 22.56 -32.38
CA GLY A 504 -4.87 23.08 -32.94
C GLY A 504 -5.06 23.70 -34.34
N THR A 505 -3.95 24.11 -34.95
CA THR A 505 -3.95 24.65 -36.33
C THR A 505 -3.67 23.54 -37.33
N SER A 506 -4.33 23.60 -38.48
CA SER A 506 -4.17 22.62 -39.59
C SER A 506 -4.35 21.16 -39.14
N SER A 507 -5.16 20.96 -38.11
CA SER A 507 -5.37 19.70 -37.40
C SER A 507 -6.83 19.30 -37.49
N SER A 508 -7.10 18.01 -37.34
CA SER A 508 -8.47 17.47 -37.44
C SER A 508 -8.79 16.66 -36.21
N LEU A 509 -9.96 16.89 -35.63
CA LEU A 509 -10.50 16.08 -34.56
C LEU A 509 -11.73 15.34 -35.09
N ASP A 510 -11.73 14.02 -34.97
CA ASP A 510 -12.86 13.17 -35.31
C ASP A 510 -13.35 12.43 -34.06
N ILE A 511 -14.56 12.72 -33.63
CA ILE A 511 -15.20 12.08 -32.48
C ILE A 511 -16.12 11.01 -33.03
N GLN A 512 -15.93 9.74 -32.62
CA GLN A 512 -16.66 8.59 -33.20
C GLN A 512 -17.68 7.93 -32.26
N SER A 513 -17.59 8.20 -30.94
CA SER A 513 -18.58 7.79 -29.92
C SER A 513 -19.22 9.00 -29.23
N ASN A 514 -19.74 8.86 -28.00
CA ASN A 514 -20.47 9.93 -27.32
C ASN A 514 -19.60 11.17 -27.13
N PHE A 515 -20.18 12.34 -27.42
CA PHE A 515 -19.63 13.63 -27.04
C PHE A 515 -20.40 14.15 -25.83
N ILE A 516 -19.72 14.19 -24.69
CA ILE A 516 -20.30 14.49 -23.39
C ILE A 516 -19.64 15.77 -22.87
N VAL A 517 -20.44 16.78 -22.51
CA VAL A 517 -19.94 18.06 -22.03
C VAL A 517 -20.62 18.40 -20.71
N THR A 518 -19.81 18.59 -19.67
CA THR A 518 -20.27 19.04 -18.35
C THR A 518 -19.93 20.50 -18.13
N ASN A 519 -18.65 20.88 -18.28
CA ASN A 519 -18.18 22.26 -18.14
C ASN A 519 -16.98 22.62 -19.05
N GLY A 520 -16.52 21.72 -19.92
CA GLY A 520 -15.42 22.00 -20.85
C GLY A 520 -15.84 22.58 -22.20
N THR A 521 -14.86 22.91 -23.04
CA THR A 521 -15.05 23.52 -24.36
C THR A 521 -14.15 22.91 -25.44
N ILE A 522 -14.46 23.16 -26.71
CA ILE A 522 -13.57 22.86 -27.85
C ILE A 522 -12.91 24.14 -28.36
N GLY A 523 -11.58 24.15 -28.48
CA GLY A 523 -10.84 25.24 -29.10
C GLY A 523 -10.58 24.96 -30.58
N GLY A 524 -11.07 25.84 -31.46
CA GLY A 524 -10.85 25.74 -32.90
C GLY A 524 -9.90 26.80 -33.44
N SER A 525 -9.59 26.67 -34.73
CA SER A 525 -8.95 27.69 -35.56
C SER A 525 -9.53 27.67 -36.97
N SER A 526 -9.26 28.73 -37.76
CA SER A 526 -9.67 28.84 -39.17
C SER A 526 -9.10 27.75 -40.08
N THR A 527 -8.16 26.94 -39.60
CA THR A 527 -7.57 25.79 -40.32
C THR A 527 -7.87 24.44 -39.67
N SER A 528 -8.59 24.41 -38.54
CA SER A 528 -8.96 23.19 -37.82
C SER A 528 -10.22 22.53 -38.39
N ASN A 529 -10.30 21.20 -38.40
CA ASN A 529 -11.49 20.47 -38.83
C ASN A 529 -12.08 19.70 -37.65
N LEU A 530 -13.39 19.77 -37.46
CA LEU A 530 -14.11 18.99 -36.45
C LEU A 530 -15.10 18.06 -37.15
N THR A 531 -15.04 16.77 -36.82
CA THR A 531 -15.92 15.75 -37.37
C THR A 531 -16.59 14.99 -36.24
N PHE A 532 -17.89 14.77 -36.37
CA PHE A 532 -18.65 13.79 -35.59
C PHE A 532 -19.05 12.66 -36.52
N SER A 533 -18.26 11.60 -36.55
CA SER A 533 -18.50 10.37 -37.32
C SER A 533 -18.93 9.22 -36.41
N GLY A 534 -19.14 8.01 -36.91
CA GLY A 534 -19.55 6.89 -36.05
C GLY A 534 -20.96 7.05 -35.47
N SER A 535 -21.13 6.82 -34.16
CA SER A 535 -22.45 6.82 -33.49
C SER A 535 -22.36 7.40 -32.07
N GLY A 536 -23.48 7.47 -31.35
CA GLY A 536 -23.52 8.03 -29.99
C GLY A 536 -23.99 9.48 -29.93
N ALA A 537 -24.16 9.99 -28.71
CA ALA A 537 -24.74 11.30 -28.44
C ALA A 537 -23.87 12.44 -29.00
N LEU A 538 -24.51 13.47 -29.56
CA LEU A 538 -23.85 14.66 -30.13
C LEU A 538 -23.67 15.80 -29.12
N GLY A 539 -24.28 15.76 -27.94
CA GLY A 539 -24.06 16.74 -26.87
C GLY A 539 -24.29 18.21 -27.26
N THR A 540 -23.64 19.12 -26.53
CA THR A 540 -23.63 20.57 -26.81
C THR A 540 -22.20 21.03 -27.08
N LEU A 541 -21.96 21.56 -28.26
CA LEU A 541 -20.67 22.12 -28.66
C LEU A 541 -20.56 23.57 -28.18
N THR A 542 -19.78 23.78 -27.13
CA THR A 542 -19.36 25.11 -26.68
C THR A 542 -17.91 25.32 -27.10
N MET A 543 -17.66 26.37 -27.87
CA MET A 543 -16.32 26.74 -28.30
C MET A 543 -15.61 27.56 -27.21
N THR A 544 -14.30 27.38 -27.11
CA THR A 544 -13.45 28.21 -26.24
C THR A 544 -13.49 29.66 -26.70
N SER A 545 -13.62 30.59 -25.75
CA SER A 545 -13.68 32.02 -26.08
C SER A 545 -12.41 32.49 -26.81
N GLY A 546 -12.57 33.21 -27.92
CA GLY A 546 -11.49 33.63 -28.80
C GLY A 546 -10.99 32.56 -29.78
N SER A 547 -11.57 31.35 -29.76
CA SER A 547 -11.25 30.22 -30.64
C SER A 547 -12.51 29.62 -31.29
N GLU A 548 -13.51 30.45 -31.54
CA GLU A 548 -14.82 30.08 -32.08
C GLU A 548 -14.83 29.92 -33.61
N SER A 549 -13.74 29.41 -34.18
CA SER A 549 -13.60 29.23 -35.63
C SER A 549 -13.19 27.80 -35.98
N LEU A 550 -13.75 27.28 -37.07
CA LEU A 550 -13.37 26.02 -37.69
C LEU A 550 -13.15 26.26 -39.18
N ASN A 551 -12.28 25.49 -39.81
CA ASN A 551 -12.24 25.35 -41.27
C ASN A 551 -13.45 24.53 -41.72
N ASN A 552 -13.55 23.27 -41.31
CA ASN A 552 -14.68 22.41 -41.64
C ASN A 552 -15.35 21.89 -40.38
N LEU A 553 -16.68 21.81 -40.41
CA LEU A 553 -17.48 21.05 -39.45
C LEU A 553 -18.26 19.97 -40.21
N THR A 554 -18.09 18.71 -39.80
CA THR A 554 -18.81 17.58 -40.39
C THR A 554 -19.62 16.87 -39.30
N ILE A 555 -20.91 16.69 -39.53
CA ILE A 555 -21.82 15.92 -38.67
C ILE A 555 -22.35 14.76 -39.51
N SER A 556 -21.68 13.61 -39.45
CA SER A 556 -22.06 12.40 -40.21
C SER A 556 -23.05 11.50 -39.45
N ARG A 557 -23.47 11.90 -38.25
CA ARG A 557 -24.46 11.19 -37.43
C ARG A 557 -25.85 11.78 -37.60
N ILE A 558 -26.88 10.95 -37.43
CA ILE A 558 -28.25 11.44 -37.24
C ILE A 558 -28.41 12.05 -35.84
N GLY A 559 -29.31 13.03 -35.71
CA GLY A 559 -29.56 13.75 -34.46
C GLY A 559 -29.17 15.22 -34.55
N ASP A 560 -29.23 15.93 -33.44
CA ASP A 560 -28.94 17.37 -33.35
C ASP A 560 -27.63 17.58 -32.58
N LEU A 561 -26.66 18.25 -33.20
CA LEU A 561 -25.55 18.88 -32.48
C LEU A 561 -26.00 20.29 -32.08
N VAL A 562 -26.09 20.56 -30.78
CA VAL A 562 -26.49 21.89 -30.27
C VAL A 562 -25.25 22.77 -30.10
N LEU A 563 -25.30 24.02 -30.54
CA LEU A 563 -24.27 25.00 -30.25
C LEU A 563 -24.54 25.69 -28.90
N GLY A 564 -23.56 25.62 -28.00
CA GLY A 564 -23.53 26.37 -26.73
C GLY A 564 -22.82 27.73 -26.85
N SER A 565 -22.10 27.99 -27.95
CA SER A 565 -21.43 29.26 -28.26
C SER A 565 -21.73 29.69 -29.72
N SER A 566 -21.38 30.93 -30.08
CA SER A 566 -21.33 31.29 -31.50
C SER A 566 -20.21 30.52 -32.21
N LEU A 567 -20.31 30.35 -33.54
CA LEU A 567 -19.34 29.61 -34.34
C LEU A 567 -19.16 30.23 -35.73
N THR A 568 -17.91 30.32 -36.18
CA THR A 568 -17.54 30.68 -37.55
C THR A 568 -16.96 29.49 -38.31
N ILE A 569 -17.45 29.21 -39.51
CA ILE A 569 -16.99 28.12 -40.38
C ILE A 569 -16.41 28.73 -41.66
N GLY A 570 -15.10 28.58 -41.83
CA GLY A 570 -14.33 29.14 -42.94
C GLY A 570 -14.47 28.37 -44.26
N GLY A 571 -14.74 27.07 -44.17
CA GLY A 571 -14.80 26.11 -45.26
C GLY A 571 -16.18 25.45 -45.36
N THR A 572 -16.20 24.12 -45.39
CA THR A 572 -17.42 23.34 -45.63
C THR A 572 -18.12 22.98 -44.33
N LEU A 573 -19.43 23.22 -44.26
CA LEU A 573 -20.32 22.63 -43.28
C LEU A 573 -21.01 21.41 -43.90
N SER A 574 -20.72 20.20 -43.43
CA SER A 574 -21.26 18.95 -43.97
C SER A 574 -22.22 18.29 -42.97
N LEU A 575 -23.47 18.09 -43.35
CA LEU A 575 -24.58 17.71 -42.46
C LEU A 575 -25.28 16.44 -42.97
N THR A 576 -25.21 15.37 -42.19
CA THR A 576 -26.11 14.21 -42.28
C THR A 576 -27.22 14.34 -41.23
N GLY A 577 -26.86 14.71 -40.00
CA GLY A 577 -27.77 15.19 -38.96
C GLY A 577 -27.95 16.69 -38.99
N ASN A 578 -28.45 17.26 -37.90
CA ASN A 578 -28.73 18.69 -37.82
C ASN A 578 -27.71 19.45 -36.96
N LEU A 579 -27.50 20.71 -37.30
CA LEU A 579 -26.80 21.68 -36.45
C LEU A 579 -27.82 22.66 -35.88
N ASP A 580 -28.03 22.61 -34.57
CA ASP A 580 -28.93 23.52 -33.85
C ASP A 580 -28.14 24.70 -33.27
N PHE A 581 -28.35 25.89 -33.83
CA PHE A 581 -27.73 27.14 -33.39
C PHE A 581 -28.74 28.08 -32.73
N SER A 582 -29.81 27.53 -32.16
CA SER A 582 -30.80 28.26 -31.37
C SER A 582 -30.16 29.16 -30.32
N GLY A 583 -30.38 30.48 -30.42
CA GLY A 583 -29.82 31.49 -29.52
C GLY A 583 -28.42 32.00 -29.88
N GLN A 584 -27.75 31.40 -30.85
CA GLN A 584 -26.34 31.68 -31.16
C GLN A 584 -26.14 32.37 -32.52
N ASN A 585 -24.94 32.88 -32.76
CA ASN A 585 -24.52 33.36 -34.07
C ASN A 585 -23.79 32.24 -34.82
N LEU A 586 -24.27 31.91 -36.02
CA LEU A 586 -23.57 31.02 -36.95
C LEU A 586 -23.10 31.84 -38.15
N THR A 587 -21.79 31.87 -38.38
CA THR A 587 -21.19 32.53 -39.53
C THR A 587 -20.58 31.47 -40.44
N ILE A 588 -20.94 31.46 -41.72
CA ILE A 588 -20.37 30.56 -42.73
C ILE A 588 -19.75 31.44 -43.80
N THR A 589 -18.42 31.47 -43.88
CA THR A 589 -17.69 32.23 -44.90
C THR A 589 -17.16 31.37 -46.04
N GLY A 590 -17.32 30.04 -45.93
CA GLY A 590 -16.90 29.08 -46.93
C GLY A 590 -17.91 28.85 -48.04
N SER A 591 -17.64 27.86 -48.90
CA SER A 591 -18.28 27.76 -50.21
C SER A 591 -19.59 26.97 -50.26
N SER A 592 -19.94 26.17 -49.24
CA SER A 592 -21.20 25.41 -49.27
C SER A 592 -21.60 24.84 -47.91
N ILE A 593 -22.91 24.59 -47.77
CA ILE A 593 -23.47 23.61 -46.84
C ILE A 593 -23.77 22.35 -47.66
N ALA A 594 -23.23 21.20 -47.25
CA ALA A 594 -23.35 19.95 -47.97
C ALA A 594 -24.12 18.90 -47.14
N GLY A 595 -24.66 17.88 -47.83
CA GLY A 595 -25.31 16.73 -47.20
C GLY A 595 -26.84 16.78 -47.20
N THR A 596 -27.46 15.92 -46.38
CA THR A 596 -28.92 15.70 -46.32
C THR A 596 -29.57 16.21 -45.05
N GLY A 597 -28.77 16.63 -44.07
CA GLY A 597 -29.23 17.23 -42.82
C GLY A 597 -29.55 18.72 -42.96
N GLY A 598 -29.88 19.38 -41.85
CA GLY A 598 -30.25 20.80 -41.88
C GLY A 598 -29.88 21.59 -40.63
N LEU A 599 -30.08 22.89 -40.72
CA LEU A 599 -29.92 23.83 -39.62
C LEU A 599 -31.20 23.91 -38.78
N LYS A 600 -31.06 24.14 -37.48
CA LYS A 600 -32.16 24.49 -36.56
C LYS A 600 -31.87 25.81 -35.86
N SER A 601 -32.90 26.64 -35.68
CA SER A 601 -32.76 27.98 -35.13
C SER A 601 -34.02 28.48 -34.41
N ASN A 602 -33.88 29.59 -33.67
CA ASN A 602 -35.00 30.26 -33.00
C ASN A 602 -34.95 31.79 -33.17
N ALA A 603 -35.94 32.50 -32.61
CA ALA A 603 -36.08 33.96 -32.71
C ALA A 603 -34.87 34.78 -32.23
N SER A 604 -33.92 34.17 -31.50
CA SER A 604 -32.69 34.83 -31.02
C SER A 604 -31.44 34.46 -31.83
N SER A 605 -31.53 33.51 -32.76
CA SER A 605 -30.41 33.09 -33.61
C SER A 605 -30.07 34.10 -34.69
N ASN A 606 -28.78 34.24 -35.01
CA ASN A 606 -28.33 35.05 -36.15
C ASN A 606 -27.52 34.18 -37.12
N LEU A 607 -27.85 34.25 -38.41
CA LEU A 607 -27.13 33.53 -39.46
C LEU A 607 -26.45 34.51 -40.40
N THR A 608 -25.15 34.37 -40.56
CA THR A 608 -24.35 35.13 -41.54
C THR A 608 -23.79 34.15 -42.57
N ILE A 609 -24.14 34.35 -43.84
CA ILE A 609 -23.49 33.67 -44.96
C ILE A 609 -22.65 34.70 -45.71
N GLY A 610 -21.33 34.53 -45.71
CA GLY A 610 -20.37 35.44 -46.34
C GLY A 610 -19.40 34.74 -47.28
N GLY A 611 -18.53 35.51 -47.92
CA GLY A 611 -17.45 34.99 -48.78
C GLY A 611 -17.78 35.00 -50.28
N SER A 612 -16.75 34.95 -51.13
CA SER A 612 -16.88 35.10 -52.58
C SER A 612 -17.36 33.83 -53.31
N GLY A 613 -17.59 32.72 -52.59
CA GLY A 613 -17.75 31.39 -53.18
C GLY A 613 -18.92 30.55 -52.66
N PHE A 614 -19.86 31.10 -51.88
CA PHE A 614 -21.02 30.33 -51.43
C PHE A 614 -21.92 29.92 -52.62
N SER A 615 -22.17 28.63 -52.75
CA SER A 615 -23.10 28.05 -53.72
C SER A 615 -23.82 26.86 -53.10
N GLY A 616 -25.14 26.81 -53.20
CA GLY A 616 -25.96 25.70 -52.72
C GLY A 616 -27.16 26.15 -51.90
N SER A 617 -27.90 25.16 -51.39
CA SER A 617 -29.05 25.39 -50.52
C SER A 617 -28.64 25.71 -49.10
N ILE A 618 -29.45 26.51 -48.39
CA ILE A 618 -29.39 26.65 -46.93
C ILE A 618 -30.51 25.78 -46.34
N PRO A 619 -30.22 24.52 -45.96
CA PRO A 619 -31.25 23.60 -45.51
C PRO A 619 -31.65 23.93 -44.07
N PHE A 620 -32.93 24.18 -43.82
CA PHE A 620 -33.49 24.17 -42.47
C PHE A 620 -34.22 22.84 -42.21
N SER A 621 -34.09 22.31 -41.00
CA SER A 621 -34.70 21.03 -40.62
C SER A 621 -35.89 21.24 -39.70
N GLY A 622 -37.03 20.63 -40.05
CA GLY A 622 -38.27 20.72 -39.27
C GLY A 622 -39.02 22.05 -39.39
N THR A 623 -40.14 22.17 -38.68
CA THR A 623 -40.98 23.37 -38.66
C THR A 623 -40.60 24.31 -37.52
N GLY A 624 -40.80 25.62 -37.69
CA GLY A 624 -40.64 26.61 -36.61
C GLY A 624 -39.25 27.24 -36.51
N ASN A 625 -38.42 27.11 -37.54
CA ASN A 625 -37.15 27.81 -37.62
C ASN A 625 -37.36 29.31 -37.78
N GLU A 626 -36.79 30.09 -36.88
CA GLU A 626 -36.81 31.55 -36.88
C GLU A 626 -35.39 32.10 -36.85
N LEU A 627 -35.20 33.35 -37.30
CA LEU A 627 -33.95 34.08 -37.22
C LEU A 627 -34.23 35.48 -36.70
N ASN A 628 -33.40 35.98 -35.79
CA ASN A 628 -33.36 37.39 -35.44
C ASN A 628 -32.80 38.20 -36.62
N ASN A 629 -31.60 37.83 -37.09
CA ASN A 629 -30.97 38.41 -38.26
C ASN A 629 -30.49 37.35 -39.24
N LEU A 630 -30.68 37.63 -40.52
CA LEU A 630 -30.03 36.96 -41.62
C LEU A 630 -29.16 37.98 -42.36
N THR A 631 -27.86 37.70 -42.44
CA THR A 631 -26.90 38.53 -43.16
C THR A 631 -26.32 37.74 -44.34
N LEU A 632 -26.43 38.30 -45.55
CA LEU A 632 -25.90 37.69 -46.79
C LEU A 632 -24.84 38.63 -47.39
N GLU A 633 -23.57 38.26 -47.23
CA GLU A 633 -22.40 39.04 -47.63
C GLU A 633 -21.63 38.33 -48.76
N SER A 634 -22.25 38.13 -49.93
CA SER A 634 -21.52 37.61 -51.11
C SER A 634 -20.89 38.72 -51.93
N THR A 635 -19.62 38.57 -52.29
CA THR A 635 -18.89 39.50 -53.17
C THR A 635 -18.87 39.08 -54.65
N GLY A 636 -19.64 38.06 -55.08
CA GLY A 636 -19.47 37.46 -56.42
C GLY A 636 -20.62 36.63 -57.01
N GLY A 637 -21.87 37.09 -56.99
CA GLY A 637 -22.95 36.43 -57.75
C GLY A 637 -23.48 35.11 -57.15
N ALA A 638 -23.39 34.95 -55.83
CA ALA A 638 -23.92 33.79 -55.13
C ALA A 638 -25.43 33.63 -55.38
N THR A 639 -25.86 32.38 -55.59
CA THR A 639 -27.27 31.99 -55.63
C THR A 639 -27.59 31.27 -54.34
N TYR A 640 -28.52 31.81 -53.57
CA TYR A 640 -29.01 31.20 -52.32
C TYR A 640 -30.32 30.49 -52.63
N ASP A 641 -30.35 29.17 -52.43
CA ASP A 641 -31.58 28.39 -52.53
C ASP A 641 -32.08 28.02 -51.13
N TRP A 642 -33.36 28.28 -50.86
CA TRP A 642 -33.97 27.90 -49.60
C TRP A 642 -34.54 26.49 -49.77
N GLY A 643 -33.79 25.49 -49.31
CA GLY A 643 -34.25 24.10 -49.36
C GLY A 643 -35.53 23.95 -48.53
N SER A 644 -36.59 23.45 -49.16
CA SER A 644 -37.86 23.10 -48.51
C SER A 644 -37.79 21.78 -47.77
#